data_AF-A0A9D5STC3-F1
#
_entry.id   AF-A0A9D5STC3-F1
#
_cell.length_a   1.000
_cell.length_b   1.000
_cell.length_c   1.000
_cell.angle_alpha   90.00
_cell.angle_beta   90.00
_cell.angle_gamma   90.00
#
_symmetry.space_group_name_H-M   'P 1'
#
loop_
_entity.id
_entity.type
_entity.pdbx_description
1 polymer ?
#
loop_
_entity_poly.entity_id
_entity_poly.type
_entity_poly.pdbx_seq_one_letter_code
_entity_poly.pdbx_strand_id
1 'polypeptide(L)'
;MKNKFKPILSVLLVLTMLLGLLAAFPLTTSAAINAVWWTDASNNTNFTASIDTEWVSSSSWYCLCKYDEASERYVQVQGGYAVGCVGTRTLVDFEKVIRQNGSGKYKVEIDTTSGTTYESAEKTYTFEGALDAPQNLRWVGESVRWEPVEGADRYDITLRYKKNESSDQIWSTSYTYGNTYSVDFSGQLSNPGSYYFTVEASSEDEMLVSSSAKSPEKTVSYTYSDLNAHWGDVSRDQRKYMLYWNNVPDATGYYMVLSKKNGEAYQPVSGFDNKLSKLTGLDLYAVMEANGEGNYQVDFFAFNTSPTIPVSNEVSIEITFTNCEHSYTKKIQESYYLHSESSDCTTNTEYYYACEHCGEMAPKEAQYVYEGDIVKHDMIEEYQANGKAHWHGCSKCDYVEHHQPHTLDENNYCETCDTTVYEIWVGDTQITSKNCDDIFGDGSAFYMPELNRLILTNYTDPDSRREGITVIDPDSGNDYVAMIYAKNGLTLHLRGENFLYEDAGDIGRQYGVVVENGDLKIEGSGSLFANATVGFYTMDGDIYIDKNGGLLDVVGYYAIQCEYHKLYINDGKVKLRSHAGHVYSSAPVLDNYYGGCYYAEISNDYDGDDPEAYRPTTNIKYFYIESARMVTIMPAEGEGETIFQTVRKGEKYTFPECPYTAPAGKQFYRWYLDSWTNKGERVAGETITITEDITITPVWTDKTLYTITATAGEHGWITPVGEVSVIEGGNQRFTVSPDAGNGYRIKDIKVNGVSVGTNPYYTFENVTANATIEVEFELSDTVLEATYNGTILAGNKITPENIQITTHHVSNPMVKTPVSAGDVQYWYNGEQITDPVNFVFGADLIGNLRITVTYEGVETTMLVKVVGHEITFNANGGTGTMDGTQYVGVYTLPTYTDFEAPAGKQFKGWALATNGAVIEGATYNVTEPIELFAVWEDIPHTHTHSTTWESDANNHWNECACGDKANVAAHADGNSDGKCDTCAYQLSTTPGGSGSQESEPPEKEKGLGAGAIVGIVIGSVAVAGIGGFAIFWFVIKKKSWADLVAVFKKK
;
A
#
# COMPACT_ATOMS: atom_id res chain seq x y z
N MET A 1 -63.90 -29.50 89.98
CA MET A 1 -65.19 -29.25 89.29
C MET A 1 -65.82 -28.02 89.93
N LYS A 2 -66.28 -27.00 89.18
CA LYS A 2 -66.67 -26.98 87.75
C LYS A 2 -66.23 -25.64 87.06
N ASN A 3 -65.83 -25.49 85.77
CA ASN A 3 -64.81 -26.18 84.89
C ASN A 3 -64.69 -25.57 83.42
N LYS A 4 -63.50 -25.64 82.75
CA LYS A 4 -63.14 -25.56 81.25
C LYS A 4 -63.21 -24.20 80.45
N PHE A 5 -62.67 -23.99 79.20
CA PHE A 5 -61.35 -24.27 78.48
C PHE A 5 -61.29 -23.73 76.97
N LYS A 6 -60.10 -23.34 76.39
CA LYS A 6 -59.76 -22.89 74.96
C LYS A 6 -60.37 -21.54 74.45
N PRO A 7 -59.67 -20.62 73.68
CA PRO A 7 -59.58 -20.62 72.17
C PRO A 7 -58.38 -19.86 71.48
N ILE A 8 -58.61 -18.90 70.55
CA ILE A 8 -57.79 -18.34 69.40
C ILE A 8 -56.90 -17.09 69.71
N LEU A 9 -55.70 -16.93 69.08
CA LEU A 9 -55.12 -15.74 68.35
C LEU A 9 -53.57 -15.87 68.14
N SER A 10 -53.00 -15.23 67.09
CA SER A 10 -51.56 -14.87 66.85
C SER A 10 -50.48 -15.96 66.71
N VAL A 11 -49.61 -15.86 65.68
CA VAL A 11 -48.15 -16.18 65.77
C VAL A 11 -47.32 -15.27 64.84
N LEU A 12 -46.50 -14.41 65.44
CA LEU A 12 -45.41 -13.61 64.87
C LEU A 12 -44.43 -13.35 66.04
N LEU A 13 -43.11 -13.23 65.78
CA LEU A 13 -42.04 -12.91 66.76
C LEU A 13 -41.82 -13.87 67.97
N VAL A 14 -40.59 -14.37 68.10
CA VAL A 14 -39.73 -14.14 69.30
C VAL A 14 -38.27 -14.05 68.86
N LEU A 15 -37.64 -12.90 69.10
CA LEU A 15 -36.20 -12.66 68.97
C LEU A 15 -35.76 -11.83 70.20
N THR A 16 -34.50 -11.95 70.61
CA THR A 16 -33.76 -11.11 71.61
C THR A 16 -34.03 -11.33 73.12
N MET A 17 -32.94 -11.63 73.86
CA MET A 17 -32.46 -11.12 75.17
C MET A 17 -31.58 -12.20 75.86
N LEU A 18 -30.24 -12.16 75.88
CA LEU A 18 -29.23 -11.26 76.51
C LEU A 18 -28.85 -11.64 77.98
N LEU A 19 -27.52 -11.62 78.28
CA LEU A 19 -26.79 -11.60 79.58
C LEU A 19 -26.13 -12.91 80.09
N GLY A 20 -24.84 -12.85 80.51
CA GLY A 20 -24.17 -14.01 81.15
C GLY A 20 -22.67 -14.06 81.57
N LEU A 21 -21.88 -12.97 81.69
CA LEU A 21 -20.50 -12.90 82.29
C LEU A 21 -19.34 -13.64 81.55
N LEU A 22 -18.16 -13.06 81.27
CA LEU A 22 -17.06 -12.49 82.10
C LEU A 22 -16.31 -13.52 82.99
N ALA A 23 -14.97 -13.53 83.17
CA ALA A 23 -13.80 -12.99 82.43
C ALA A 23 -12.49 -13.40 83.15
N ALA A 24 -11.37 -13.57 82.45
CA ALA A 24 -10.00 -13.34 82.97
C ALA A 24 -8.95 -13.35 81.83
N PHE A 25 -8.13 -12.30 81.73
CA PHE A 25 -7.04 -12.16 80.77
C PHE A 25 -5.74 -12.86 81.26
N PRO A 26 -4.73 -13.01 80.39
CA PRO A 26 -3.68 -11.99 80.42
C PRO A 26 -3.56 -11.19 79.12
N LEU A 27 -3.35 -9.88 79.26
CA LEU A 27 -2.80 -9.08 78.18
C LEU A 27 -1.34 -9.48 78.01
N THR A 28 -0.95 -9.83 76.79
CA THR A 28 0.22 -9.19 76.20
C THR A 28 -0.24 -8.50 74.94
N THR A 29 -0.36 -7.19 75.01
CA THR A 29 -0.33 -6.32 73.83
C THR A 29 1.05 -6.43 73.21
N SER A 30 1.21 -7.23 72.16
CA SER A 30 1.92 -6.69 71.00
C SER A 30 0.86 -5.98 70.16
N ALA A 31 1.07 -4.70 69.88
CA ALA A 31 0.53 -4.19 68.64
C ALA A 31 1.14 -5.04 67.52
N ALA A 32 0.36 -5.44 66.52
CA ALA A 32 0.97 -5.83 65.27
C ALA A 32 1.70 -4.59 64.76
N ILE A 33 3.03 -4.60 64.85
CA ILE A 33 3.86 -3.54 64.29
C ILE A 33 3.74 -3.75 62.78
N ASN A 34 2.86 -2.99 62.13
CA ASN A 34 2.75 -3.01 60.69
C ASN A 34 4.12 -2.63 60.13
N ALA A 35 4.77 -3.53 59.39
CA ALA A 35 6.08 -3.25 58.81
C ALA A 35 6.02 -2.12 57.75
N VAL A 36 4.81 -1.73 57.33
CA VAL A 36 4.52 -0.68 56.34
C VAL A 36 3.34 0.18 56.81
N TRP A 37 3.47 1.51 56.72
CA TRP A 37 2.35 2.43 56.96
C TRP A 37 2.45 3.72 56.13
N TRP A 38 1.30 4.30 55.80
CA TRP A 38 1.19 5.64 55.23
C TRP A 38 1.61 6.70 56.26
N THR A 39 2.48 7.63 55.88
CA THR A 39 3.14 8.53 56.87
C THR A 39 2.25 9.64 57.43
N ASP A 40 1.15 9.98 56.74
CA ASP A 40 0.04 10.78 57.27
C ASP A 40 -1.28 10.24 56.69
N ALA A 41 -2.18 9.83 57.56
CA ALA A 41 -3.48 9.26 57.20
C ALA A 41 -4.64 10.28 57.20
N SER A 42 -4.38 11.56 57.50
CA SER A 42 -5.42 12.50 57.91
C SER A 42 -5.99 13.45 56.84
N ASN A 43 -5.33 13.59 55.68
CA ASN A 43 -5.58 14.71 54.76
C ASN A 43 -5.67 14.37 53.25
N ASN A 44 -5.59 13.10 52.85
CA ASN A 44 -5.61 12.64 51.44
C ASN A 44 -4.58 13.27 50.48
N THR A 45 -3.65 14.10 50.97
CA THR A 45 -2.59 14.75 50.17
C THR A 45 -1.21 14.12 50.37
N ASN A 46 -1.05 13.23 51.34
CA ASN A 46 0.20 12.50 51.55
C ASN A 46 0.14 11.11 50.88
N PHE A 47 1.03 10.88 49.91
CA PHE A 47 1.16 9.66 49.11
C PHE A 47 2.36 8.80 49.49
N THR A 48 3.05 9.12 50.60
CA THR A 48 4.27 8.42 51.01
C THR A 48 3.99 7.29 52.01
N ALA A 49 4.69 6.17 51.83
CA ALA A 49 4.71 5.05 52.78
C ALA A 49 6.10 4.87 53.39
N SER A 50 6.13 4.57 54.69
CA SER A 50 7.34 4.29 55.48
C SER A 50 7.38 2.81 55.87
N ILE A 51 8.59 2.25 55.88
CA ILE A 51 8.85 0.81 56.04
C ILE A 51 9.88 0.60 57.16
N ASP A 52 9.56 -0.28 58.13
CA ASP A 52 10.38 -0.48 59.34
C ASP A 52 11.51 -1.51 59.17
N THR A 53 12.63 -1.23 59.83
CA THR A 53 13.93 -1.85 59.65
C THR A 53 14.14 -3.22 60.28
N GLU A 54 13.26 -3.69 61.17
CA GLU A 54 13.47 -4.97 61.87
C GLU A 54 12.95 -6.20 61.09
N TRP A 55 12.21 -5.99 59.99
CA TRP A 55 11.46 -7.05 59.30
C TRP A 55 11.79 -7.23 57.80
N VAL A 56 12.60 -6.34 57.22
CA VAL A 56 12.96 -6.35 55.78
C VAL A 56 14.48 -6.28 55.57
N SER A 57 14.95 -7.05 54.58
CA SER A 57 16.32 -6.97 54.07
C SER A 57 16.40 -6.01 52.88
N SER A 58 17.60 -5.54 52.53
CA SER A 58 17.87 -4.74 51.31
C SER A 58 17.64 -5.48 49.98
N SER A 59 17.03 -6.67 50.03
CA SER A 59 16.68 -7.52 48.90
C SER A 59 15.18 -7.89 48.92
N SER A 60 14.41 -7.32 49.84
CA SER A 60 12.94 -7.38 49.82
C SER A 60 12.41 -6.38 48.79
N TRP A 61 11.24 -6.65 48.22
CA TRP A 61 10.61 -5.80 47.21
C TRP A 61 9.23 -5.36 47.66
N TYR A 62 8.82 -4.15 47.26
CA TYR A 62 7.50 -3.61 47.48
C TYR A 62 6.73 -3.53 46.17
N CYS A 63 5.41 -3.57 46.25
CA CYS A 63 4.51 -3.16 45.18
C CYS A 63 3.37 -2.29 45.70
N LEU A 64 2.93 -1.34 44.89
CA LEU A 64 1.70 -0.59 45.09
C LEU A 64 0.56 -1.31 44.36
N CYS A 65 -0.54 -1.55 45.07
CA CYS A 65 -1.74 -2.18 44.53
C CYS A 65 -2.94 -1.24 44.67
N LYS A 66 -3.75 -1.14 43.61
CA LYS A 66 -5.07 -0.48 43.62
C LYS A 66 -6.15 -1.55 43.77
N TYR A 67 -7.23 -1.25 44.48
CA TYR A 67 -8.42 -2.08 44.50
C TYR A 67 -9.13 -1.95 43.15
N ASP A 68 -9.23 -3.05 42.42
CA ASP A 68 -9.99 -3.15 41.19
C ASP A 68 -11.38 -3.70 41.51
N GLU A 69 -12.42 -2.90 41.26
CA GLU A 69 -13.81 -3.30 41.45
C GLU A 69 -14.27 -4.36 40.42
N ALA A 70 -13.57 -4.52 39.29
CA ALA A 70 -13.90 -5.53 38.29
C ALA A 70 -13.48 -6.96 38.68
N SER A 71 -12.38 -7.10 39.41
CA SER A 71 -11.86 -8.39 39.93
C SER A 71 -12.06 -8.58 41.44
N GLU A 72 -12.66 -7.60 42.12
CA GLU A 72 -12.89 -7.54 43.58
C GLU A 72 -11.60 -7.72 44.42
N ARG A 73 -10.44 -7.44 43.84
CA ARG A 73 -9.11 -7.70 44.41
C ARG A 73 -8.20 -6.49 44.29
N TYR A 74 -7.15 -6.51 45.09
CA TYR A 74 -6.02 -5.60 44.90
C TYR A 74 -5.13 -6.11 43.77
N VAL A 75 -4.90 -5.26 42.77
CA VAL A 75 -4.06 -5.54 41.60
C VAL A 75 -2.90 -4.54 41.60
N GLN A 76 -1.70 -5.03 41.29
CA GLN A 76 -0.51 -4.20 41.16
C GLN A 76 -0.71 -3.15 40.06
N VAL A 77 -0.49 -1.87 40.37
CA VAL A 77 -0.55 -0.81 39.35
C VAL A 77 0.69 -0.80 38.47
N GLN A 78 0.56 -0.36 37.22
CA GLN A 78 1.71 -0.18 36.34
C GLN A 78 2.25 1.25 36.40
N GLY A 79 3.58 1.38 36.32
CA GLY A 79 4.29 2.65 36.36
C GLY A 79 5.71 2.50 36.89
N GLY A 80 6.63 3.38 36.45
CA GLY A 80 8.08 3.29 36.74
C GLY A 80 8.50 3.39 38.21
N TYR A 81 7.56 3.60 39.13
CA TYR A 81 7.77 3.63 40.59
C TYR A 81 6.74 2.77 41.36
N ALA A 82 5.96 1.94 40.67
CA ALA A 82 4.94 1.09 41.30
C ALA A 82 5.53 -0.13 42.03
N VAL A 83 6.75 -0.53 41.67
CA VAL A 83 7.49 -1.67 42.25
C VAL A 83 8.95 -1.29 42.41
N GLY A 84 9.60 -1.76 43.48
CA GLY A 84 11.04 -1.58 43.65
C GLY A 84 11.62 -2.41 44.79
N CYS A 85 12.96 -2.41 44.90
CA CYS A 85 13.64 -2.94 46.08
C CYS A 85 13.59 -1.92 47.23
N VAL A 86 13.47 -2.42 48.46
CA VAL A 86 13.48 -1.59 49.68
C VAL A 86 14.71 -1.85 50.52
N GLY A 87 15.39 -0.75 50.91
CA GLY A 87 16.44 -0.73 51.91
C GLY A 87 15.94 -0.34 53.29
N THR A 88 16.86 -0.26 54.25
CA THR A 88 16.55 0.17 55.62
C THR A 88 16.07 1.63 55.67
N ARG A 89 14.88 1.86 56.26
CA ARG A 89 14.21 3.18 56.32
C ARG A 89 13.93 3.81 54.96
N THR A 90 13.47 3.01 54.00
CA THR A 90 13.00 3.54 52.72
C THR A 90 11.67 4.28 52.93
N LEU A 91 11.64 5.56 52.55
CA LEU A 91 10.41 6.32 52.32
C LEU A 91 10.13 6.25 50.82
N VAL A 92 9.00 5.66 50.42
CA VAL A 92 8.58 5.62 49.01
C VAL A 92 7.49 6.64 48.80
N ASP A 93 7.63 7.46 47.76
CA ASP A 93 6.62 8.41 47.32
C ASP A 93 5.85 7.87 46.10
N PHE A 94 4.56 7.68 46.28
CA PHE A 94 3.66 7.18 45.26
C PHE A 94 2.82 8.28 44.60
N GLU A 95 3.06 9.57 44.88
CA GLU A 95 2.19 10.66 44.39
C GLU A 95 1.96 10.59 42.89
N LYS A 96 3.03 10.46 42.09
CA LYS A 96 2.91 10.36 40.64
C LYS A 96 2.10 9.14 40.21
N VAL A 97 2.34 7.97 40.79
CA VAL A 97 1.70 6.71 40.40
C VAL A 97 0.22 6.68 40.82
N ILE A 98 -0.12 7.15 42.03
CA ILE A 98 -1.50 7.20 42.52
C ILE A 98 -2.31 8.25 41.73
N ARG A 99 -1.73 9.40 41.38
CA ARG A 99 -2.39 10.38 40.51
C ARG A 99 -2.62 9.81 39.10
N GLN A 100 -1.62 9.13 38.53
CA GLN A 100 -1.73 8.44 37.23
C GLN A 100 -2.73 7.28 37.21
N ASN A 101 -3.08 6.70 38.37
CA ASN A 101 -4.06 5.60 38.46
C ASN A 101 -5.42 6.08 39.01
N GLY A 102 -5.61 7.39 39.22
CA GLY A 102 -6.89 8.01 39.57
C GLY A 102 -7.43 7.69 40.96
N SER A 103 -8.68 8.11 41.20
CA SER A 103 -9.40 7.88 42.46
C SER A 103 -9.58 6.37 42.73
N GLY A 104 -9.58 5.97 44.01
CA GLY A 104 -9.75 4.58 44.42
C GLY A 104 -9.08 4.23 45.74
N LYS A 105 -9.15 2.96 46.14
CA LYS A 105 -8.45 2.43 47.32
C LYS A 105 -7.09 1.86 46.91
N TYR A 106 -6.07 2.11 47.72
CA TYR A 106 -4.70 1.66 47.50
C TYR A 106 -4.13 1.01 48.76
N LYS A 107 -3.20 0.06 48.59
CA LYS A 107 -2.35 -0.50 49.64
C LYS A 107 -0.95 -0.77 49.09
N VAL A 108 0.04 -0.84 49.97
CA VAL A 108 1.41 -1.25 49.65
C VAL A 108 1.64 -2.63 50.24
N GLU A 109 2.08 -3.57 49.42
CA GLU A 109 2.53 -4.91 49.85
C GLU A 109 4.06 -4.97 49.79
N ILE A 110 4.67 -5.78 50.66
CA ILE A 110 6.10 -6.09 50.65
C ILE A 110 6.31 -7.58 50.82
N ASP A 111 7.00 -8.16 49.85
CA ASP A 111 7.47 -9.54 49.90
C ASP A 111 8.93 -9.60 50.34
N THR A 112 9.14 -10.31 51.45
CA THR A 112 10.47 -10.53 52.01
C THR A 112 11.17 -11.74 51.42
N THR A 113 12.51 -11.72 51.42
CA THR A 113 13.34 -12.86 51.02
C THR A 113 13.13 -14.14 51.85
N SER A 114 12.41 -14.06 52.97
CA SER A 114 11.98 -15.20 53.80
C SER A 114 10.62 -15.79 53.38
N GLY A 115 9.94 -15.23 52.37
CA GLY A 115 8.62 -15.68 51.93
C GLY A 115 7.46 -15.17 52.79
N THR A 116 7.66 -14.08 53.54
CA THR A 116 6.63 -13.43 54.35
C THR A 116 6.19 -12.13 53.69
N THR A 117 4.89 -12.00 53.41
CA THR A 117 4.27 -10.78 52.89
C THR A 117 3.80 -9.88 54.04
N TYR A 118 4.04 -8.57 53.92
CA TYR A 118 3.51 -7.54 54.83
C TYR A 118 2.71 -6.51 54.05
N GLU A 119 1.58 -6.05 54.59
CA GLU A 119 0.71 -5.08 53.92
C GLU A 119 0.49 -3.81 54.76
N SER A 120 0.32 -2.67 54.10
CA SER A 120 -0.20 -1.45 54.71
C SER A 120 -1.72 -1.52 54.88
N ALA A 121 -2.28 -0.73 55.80
CA ALA A 121 -3.72 -0.46 55.80
C ALA A 121 -4.20 0.15 54.46
N GLU A 122 -5.43 -0.16 54.06
CA GLU A 122 -6.08 0.44 52.88
C GLU A 122 -6.19 1.97 53.04
N LYS A 123 -5.98 2.71 51.96
CA LYS A 123 -6.15 4.17 51.92
C LYS A 123 -6.89 4.60 50.66
N THR A 124 -7.91 5.44 50.81
CA THR A 124 -8.75 5.90 49.69
C THR A 124 -8.35 7.31 49.27
N TYR A 125 -8.11 7.51 47.98
CA TYR A 125 -7.86 8.81 47.37
C TYR A 125 -9.01 9.21 46.46
N THR A 126 -9.33 10.50 46.42
CA THR A 126 -10.40 11.09 45.62
C THR A 126 -9.92 12.42 45.09
N PHE A 127 -10.07 12.65 43.78
CA PHE A 127 -9.61 13.84 43.08
C PHE A 127 -10.78 14.55 42.38
N GLU A 128 -10.85 15.87 42.44
CA GLU A 128 -11.77 16.66 41.60
C GLU A 128 -11.34 16.58 40.12
N GLY A 129 -12.30 16.38 39.22
CA GLY A 129 -12.09 16.34 37.76
C GLY A 129 -11.85 14.95 37.17
N ALA A 130 -11.56 13.91 37.99
CA ALA A 130 -11.39 12.54 37.50
C ALA A 130 -12.64 12.04 36.75
N LEU A 131 -12.44 11.24 35.69
CA LEU A 131 -13.53 10.64 34.93
C LEU A 131 -14.47 9.84 35.84
N ASP A 132 -15.77 10.08 35.73
CA ASP A 132 -16.78 9.24 36.38
C ASP A 132 -16.73 7.82 35.79
N ALA A 133 -16.95 6.80 36.62
CA ALA A 133 -17.04 5.42 36.13
C ALA A 133 -18.24 5.28 35.17
N PRO A 134 -18.11 4.59 34.02
CA PRO A 134 -19.21 4.39 33.07
C PRO A 134 -20.50 3.90 33.73
N GLN A 135 -21.62 4.57 33.45
CA GLN A 135 -22.90 4.29 34.09
C GLN A 135 -23.86 3.50 33.19
N ASN A 136 -24.86 2.87 33.82
CA ASN A 136 -25.98 2.19 33.16
C ASN A 136 -25.59 1.12 32.13
N LEU A 137 -24.49 0.40 32.40
CA LEU A 137 -24.04 -0.78 31.64
C LEU A 137 -25.15 -1.83 31.57
N ARG A 138 -25.64 -2.10 30.36
CA ARG A 138 -26.75 -3.02 30.09
C ARG A 138 -26.57 -3.81 28.81
N TRP A 139 -27.22 -4.97 28.78
CA TRP A 139 -27.33 -5.83 27.62
C TRP A 139 -28.54 -5.46 26.76
N VAL A 140 -28.38 -5.50 25.43
CA VAL A 140 -29.44 -5.30 24.44
C VAL A 140 -29.29 -6.40 23.39
N GLY A 141 -29.94 -7.55 23.62
CA GLY A 141 -29.66 -8.76 22.84
C GLY A 141 -28.28 -9.32 23.19
N GLU A 142 -27.43 -9.54 22.19
CA GLU A 142 -26.00 -9.88 22.36
C GLU A 142 -25.10 -8.64 22.35
N SER A 143 -25.63 -7.46 22.01
CA SER A 143 -24.92 -6.19 22.11
C SER A 143 -24.91 -5.64 23.52
N VAL A 144 -23.91 -4.82 23.83
CA VAL A 144 -23.73 -4.12 25.11
C VAL A 144 -23.87 -2.61 24.92
N ARG A 145 -24.34 -1.91 25.96
CA ARG A 145 -24.51 -0.45 25.98
C ARG A 145 -24.17 0.14 27.35
N TRP A 146 -23.65 1.35 27.34
CA TRP A 146 -23.44 2.20 28.52
C TRP A 146 -23.88 3.64 28.23
N GLU A 147 -23.84 4.52 29.22
CA GLU A 147 -24.06 5.96 29.05
C GLU A 147 -22.76 6.72 28.84
N PRO A 148 -22.78 7.84 28.10
CA PRO A 148 -21.61 8.71 27.93
C PRO A 148 -21.05 9.17 29.28
N VAL A 149 -19.73 9.08 29.42
CA VAL A 149 -18.96 9.74 30.47
C VAL A 149 -18.48 11.09 29.93
N GLU A 150 -18.76 12.16 30.67
CA GLU A 150 -18.33 13.51 30.31
C GLU A 150 -16.80 13.62 30.39
N GLY A 151 -16.16 14.03 29.30
CA GLY A 151 -14.69 14.13 29.19
C GLY A 151 -13.95 12.85 28.77
N ALA A 152 -14.65 11.73 28.48
CA ALA A 152 -14.00 10.52 27.98
C ALA A 152 -13.93 10.49 26.44
N ASP A 153 -12.74 10.24 25.90
CA ASP A 153 -12.43 10.21 24.47
C ASP A 153 -12.47 8.79 23.88
N ARG A 154 -12.14 7.79 24.72
CA ARG A 154 -12.08 6.36 24.38
C ARG A 154 -12.76 5.51 25.45
N TYR A 155 -13.40 4.44 25.01
CA TYR A 155 -13.85 3.35 25.87
C TYR A 155 -13.20 2.03 25.46
N ASP A 156 -12.67 1.29 26.42
CA ASP A 156 -12.18 -0.07 26.29
C ASP A 156 -13.17 -1.03 26.97
N ILE A 157 -13.65 -2.01 26.21
CA ILE A 157 -14.72 -2.93 26.59
C ILE A 157 -14.14 -4.33 26.68
N THR A 158 -14.14 -4.91 27.86
CA THR A 158 -13.70 -6.29 28.10
C THR A 158 -14.89 -7.17 28.42
N LEU A 159 -15.23 -8.09 27.52
CA LEU A 159 -16.20 -9.15 27.79
C LEU A 159 -15.52 -10.25 28.62
N ARG A 160 -16.14 -10.64 29.72
CA ARG A 160 -15.69 -11.67 30.65
C ARG A 160 -16.70 -12.79 30.78
N TYR A 161 -16.18 -13.99 31.04
CA TYR A 161 -16.94 -15.22 31.17
C TYR A 161 -16.60 -15.93 32.48
N LYS A 162 -17.63 -16.40 33.20
CA LYS A 162 -17.56 -17.21 34.41
C LYS A 162 -18.42 -18.47 34.23
N LYS A 163 -17.81 -19.66 34.34
CA LYS A 163 -18.55 -20.93 34.48
C LYS A 163 -19.06 -21.13 35.92
N ASN A 164 -18.30 -20.59 36.88
CA ASN A 164 -18.54 -20.49 38.32
C ASN A 164 -17.62 -19.40 38.92
N GLU A 165 -17.78 -19.06 40.20
CA GLU A 165 -17.03 -17.96 40.87
C GLU A 165 -15.50 -18.12 40.87
N SER A 166 -14.97 -19.32 40.60
CA SER A 166 -13.54 -19.60 40.57
C SER A 166 -12.92 -19.51 39.17
N SER A 167 -13.72 -19.22 38.13
CA SER A 167 -13.37 -19.40 36.72
C SER A 167 -13.53 -18.13 35.87
N ASP A 168 -13.40 -16.98 36.51
CA ASP A 168 -13.44 -15.66 35.87
C ASP A 168 -12.25 -15.46 34.92
N GLN A 169 -12.55 -15.24 33.65
CA GLN A 169 -11.55 -14.99 32.61
C GLN A 169 -12.04 -13.95 31.61
N ILE A 170 -11.09 -13.25 30.99
CA ILE A 170 -11.33 -12.40 29.83
C ILE A 170 -11.69 -13.30 28.65
N TRP A 171 -12.82 -13.00 28.01
CA TRP A 171 -13.38 -13.76 26.89
C TRP A 171 -13.09 -13.09 25.55
N SER A 172 -13.31 -11.77 25.47
CA SER A 172 -12.89 -10.93 24.34
C SER A 172 -12.73 -9.48 24.76
N THR A 173 -12.05 -8.69 23.94
CA THR A 173 -11.90 -7.24 24.12
C THR A 173 -12.30 -6.50 22.84
N SER A 174 -12.77 -5.27 23.01
CA SER A 174 -13.14 -4.33 21.94
C SER A 174 -12.89 -2.91 22.44
N TYR A 175 -12.78 -1.94 21.54
CA TYR A 175 -12.69 -0.52 21.89
C TYR A 175 -13.62 0.32 21.02
N THR A 176 -13.96 1.52 21.48
CA THR A 176 -14.77 2.49 20.74
C THR A 176 -14.29 3.92 21.04
N TYR A 177 -14.27 4.78 20.02
CA TYR A 177 -13.90 6.19 20.14
C TYR A 177 -15.13 7.12 20.05
N GLY A 178 -15.05 8.26 20.74
CA GLY A 178 -16.03 9.34 20.67
C GLY A 178 -17.46 8.92 21.05
N ASN A 179 -18.43 9.31 20.23
CA ASN A 179 -19.87 9.19 20.57
C ASN A 179 -20.47 7.78 20.42
N THR A 180 -19.66 6.73 20.47
CA THR A 180 -20.09 5.34 20.27
C THR A 180 -20.14 4.61 21.61
N TYR A 181 -21.35 4.47 22.17
CA TYR A 181 -21.56 3.90 23.52
C TYR A 181 -22.14 2.47 23.48
N SER A 182 -21.77 1.69 22.46
CA SER A 182 -22.22 0.31 22.26
C SER A 182 -21.27 -0.53 21.43
N VAL A 183 -21.14 -1.81 21.78
CA VAL A 183 -20.43 -2.85 21.01
C VAL A 183 -21.38 -4.01 20.78
N ASP A 184 -21.32 -4.65 19.62
CA ASP A 184 -22.04 -5.89 19.36
C ASP A 184 -21.15 -7.12 19.56
N PHE A 185 -21.63 -8.10 20.33
CA PHE A 185 -20.93 -9.37 20.59
C PHE A 185 -21.70 -10.57 20.01
N SER A 186 -22.53 -10.35 18.99
CA SER A 186 -23.27 -11.39 18.27
C SER A 186 -22.38 -12.59 17.93
N GLY A 187 -22.78 -13.79 18.37
CA GLY A 187 -22.05 -15.04 18.15
C GLY A 187 -20.89 -15.31 19.11
N GLN A 188 -20.54 -14.39 20.03
CA GLN A 188 -19.48 -14.59 21.03
C GLN A 188 -19.99 -15.15 22.37
N LEU A 189 -21.31 -15.15 22.62
CA LEU A 189 -21.93 -15.63 23.86
C LEU A 189 -22.23 -17.15 23.80
N SER A 190 -21.27 -17.93 23.31
CA SER A 190 -21.44 -19.35 22.94
C SER A 190 -21.48 -20.35 24.10
N ASN A 191 -21.04 -19.97 25.30
CA ASN A 191 -20.89 -20.91 26.43
C ASN A 191 -22.01 -20.77 27.47
N PRO A 192 -22.52 -21.86 28.06
CA PRO A 192 -23.42 -21.76 29.21
C PRO A 192 -22.67 -21.31 30.47
N GLY A 193 -23.08 -20.19 31.05
CA GLY A 193 -22.44 -19.56 32.22
C GLY A 193 -22.85 -18.10 32.40
N SER A 194 -22.22 -17.39 33.32
CA SER A 194 -22.41 -15.94 33.50
C SER A 194 -21.42 -15.17 32.63
N TYR A 195 -21.95 -14.32 31.75
CA TYR A 195 -21.15 -13.29 31.06
C TYR A 195 -21.38 -11.93 31.71
N TYR A 196 -20.34 -11.11 31.75
CA TYR A 196 -20.46 -9.69 32.06
C TYR A 196 -19.41 -8.93 31.28
N PHE A 197 -19.59 -7.63 31.09
CA PHE A 197 -18.58 -6.79 30.45
C PHE A 197 -18.15 -5.70 31.41
N THR A 198 -16.90 -5.29 31.30
CA THR A 198 -16.40 -4.07 31.92
C THR A 198 -16.17 -3.03 30.85
N VAL A 199 -16.48 -1.78 31.16
CA VAL A 199 -16.16 -0.63 30.31
C VAL A 199 -15.19 0.25 31.09
N GLU A 200 -14.04 0.54 30.50
CA GLU A 200 -13.05 1.49 30.99
C GLU A 200 -13.08 2.74 30.11
N ALA A 201 -13.43 3.89 30.68
CA ALA A 201 -13.36 5.19 30.03
C ALA A 201 -11.98 5.81 30.23
N SER A 202 -11.40 6.38 29.18
CA SER A 202 -10.12 7.10 29.21
C SER A 202 -10.21 8.42 28.43
N SER A 203 -9.37 9.38 28.80
CA SER A 203 -9.22 10.68 28.13
C SER A 203 -7.79 10.87 27.61
N GLU A 204 -7.66 11.71 26.59
CA GLU A 204 -6.39 12.18 26.03
C GLU A 204 -5.76 13.33 26.84
N ASP A 205 -6.46 13.91 27.82
CA ASP A 205 -5.89 14.89 28.75
C ASP A 205 -5.01 14.19 29.81
N GLU A 206 -3.70 14.49 29.82
CA GLU A 206 -2.69 13.85 30.69
C GLU A 206 -2.98 13.91 32.20
N MET A 207 -3.94 14.75 32.65
CA MET A 207 -4.36 14.81 34.06
C MET A 207 -5.53 13.89 34.42
N LEU A 208 -6.26 13.29 33.46
CA LEU A 208 -7.52 12.58 33.69
C LEU A 208 -7.47 11.11 33.22
N VAL A 209 -6.90 10.25 34.07
CA VAL A 209 -6.71 8.82 33.76
C VAL A 209 -7.85 7.94 34.29
N SER A 210 -8.00 6.77 33.68
CA SER A 210 -9.22 6.01 33.45
C SER A 210 -10.08 5.60 34.65
N SER A 211 -11.36 5.41 34.35
CA SER A 211 -12.39 4.92 35.27
C SER A 211 -13.09 3.69 34.66
N SER A 212 -13.31 2.65 35.46
CA SER A 212 -13.93 1.40 34.98
C SER A 212 -15.20 1.04 35.74
N ALA A 213 -16.13 0.37 35.06
CA ALA A 213 -17.37 -0.14 35.64
C ALA A 213 -17.69 -1.55 35.15
N LYS A 214 -18.35 -2.35 35.98
CA LYS A 214 -18.78 -3.73 35.70
C LYS A 214 -20.28 -3.79 35.40
N SER A 215 -20.68 -4.49 34.33
CA SER A 215 -22.09 -4.74 34.02
C SER A 215 -22.74 -5.73 34.99
N PRO A 216 -24.08 -5.74 35.09
CA PRO A 216 -24.80 -6.90 35.60
C PRO A 216 -24.43 -8.17 34.83
N GLU A 217 -24.36 -9.31 35.53
CA GLU A 217 -24.07 -10.59 34.92
C GLU A 217 -25.31 -11.09 34.15
N LYS A 218 -25.12 -11.48 32.88
CA LYS A 218 -26.09 -12.13 31.99
C LYS A 218 -25.77 -13.62 31.97
N THR A 219 -26.58 -14.40 32.67
CA THR A 219 -26.50 -15.86 32.59
C THR A 219 -27.05 -16.34 31.24
N VAL A 220 -26.21 -17.00 30.46
CA VAL A 220 -26.58 -17.74 29.25
C VAL A 220 -26.71 -19.21 29.64
N SER A 221 -27.84 -19.82 29.32
CA SER A 221 -28.12 -21.22 29.64
C SER A 221 -28.66 -21.95 28.40
N TYR A 222 -27.92 -22.96 27.95
CA TYR A 222 -28.37 -23.87 26.90
C TYR A 222 -28.75 -25.21 27.53
N THR A 223 -29.96 -25.69 27.30
CA THR A 223 -30.36 -27.07 27.65
C THR A 223 -29.99 -28.02 26.53
N TYR A 224 -28.83 -28.68 26.66
CA TYR A 224 -28.38 -29.73 25.75
C TYR A 224 -28.65 -31.13 26.35
N SER A 225 -28.78 -32.14 25.49
CA SER A 225 -28.89 -33.54 25.90
C SER A 225 -27.55 -34.10 26.41
N ASP A 226 -27.58 -34.88 27.50
CA ASP A 226 -26.39 -35.40 28.16
C ASP A 226 -25.45 -36.19 27.21
N LEU A 227 -24.17 -35.78 27.14
CA LEU A 227 -23.12 -36.56 26.47
C LEU A 227 -22.74 -37.76 27.34
N ASN A 228 -22.58 -38.92 26.72
CA ASN A 228 -22.25 -40.19 27.33
C ASN A 228 -21.27 -40.94 26.42
N ALA A 229 -20.11 -41.32 26.96
CA ALA A 229 -19.08 -42.09 26.26
C ALA A 229 -18.80 -43.41 26.98
N HIS A 230 -18.48 -44.47 26.24
CA HIS A 230 -18.11 -45.77 26.78
C HIS A 230 -17.15 -46.52 25.84
N TRP A 231 -16.35 -47.42 26.40
CA TRP A 231 -15.60 -48.39 25.62
C TRP A 231 -16.58 -49.44 25.04
N GLY A 232 -16.39 -49.78 23.76
CA GLY A 232 -17.12 -50.83 23.06
C GLY A 232 -16.36 -52.16 23.07
N ASP A 233 -16.43 -52.89 21.96
CA ASP A 233 -15.70 -54.15 21.80
C ASP A 233 -14.18 -53.94 21.82
N VAL A 234 -13.55 -54.33 22.93
CA VAL A 234 -12.09 -54.39 23.10
C VAL A 234 -11.62 -55.75 22.63
N SER A 235 -11.24 -55.82 21.35
CA SER A 235 -10.83 -57.06 20.68
C SER A 235 -9.32 -57.09 20.54
N ARG A 236 -8.66 -57.74 21.51
CA ARG A 236 -7.20 -57.93 21.53
C ARG A 236 -6.72 -58.69 20.29
N ASP A 237 -7.47 -59.73 19.93
CA ASP A 237 -7.28 -60.62 18.79
C ASP A 237 -7.38 -59.89 17.43
N GLN A 238 -8.10 -58.77 17.36
CA GLN A 238 -8.31 -57.96 16.15
C GLN A 238 -7.61 -56.59 16.22
N ARG A 239 -6.79 -56.34 17.24
CA ARG A 239 -6.10 -55.06 17.46
C ARG A 239 -7.06 -53.85 17.48
N LYS A 240 -8.19 -53.97 18.19
CA LYS A 240 -9.20 -52.88 18.31
C LYS A 240 -9.50 -52.50 19.75
N TYR A 241 -9.41 -51.20 20.04
CA TYR A 241 -9.84 -50.58 21.30
C TYR A 241 -10.80 -49.44 20.96
N MET A 242 -12.05 -49.82 20.65
CA MET A 242 -13.09 -48.89 20.20
C MET A 242 -13.67 -48.09 21.37
N LEU A 243 -13.64 -46.76 21.25
CA LEU A 243 -14.39 -45.80 22.05
C LEU A 243 -15.67 -45.40 21.29
N TYR A 244 -16.80 -45.26 21.97
CA TYR A 244 -18.07 -44.78 21.39
C TYR A 244 -18.72 -43.70 22.27
N TRP A 245 -19.49 -42.81 21.66
CA TRP A 245 -20.28 -41.79 22.36
C TRP A 245 -21.59 -41.46 21.61
N ASN A 246 -22.57 -40.88 22.31
CA ASN A 246 -23.83 -40.48 21.68
C ASN A 246 -23.70 -39.17 20.88
N ASN A 247 -24.43 -39.09 19.77
CA ASN A 247 -24.55 -37.86 19.00
C ASN A 247 -25.29 -36.78 19.82
N VAL A 248 -24.74 -35.57 19.85
CA VAL A 248 -25.34 -34.37 20.48
C VAL A 248 -25.84 -33.49 19.35
N PRO A 249 -27.16 -33.37 19.12
CA PRO A 249 -27.72 -32.80 17.88
C PRO A 249 -27.23 -31.39 17.54
N ASP A 250 -27.01 -30.57 18.57
CA ASP A 250 -26.60 -29.17 18.42
C ASP A 250 -25.07 -29.00 18.29
N ALA A 251 -24.28 -30.05 18.48
CA ALA A 251 -22.83 -29.99 18.39
C ALA A 251 -22.34 -29.89 16.93
N THR A 252 -21.38 -28.99 16.69
CA THR A 252 -20.64 -28.93 15.42
C THR A 252 -19.41 -29.83 15.42
N GLY A 253 -18.92 -30.27 16.58
CA GLY A 253 -17.84 -31.26 16.71
C GLY A 253 -17.56 -31.68 18.14
N TYR A 254 -16.55 -32.54 18.31
CA TYR A 254 -16.10 -33.08 19.58
C TYR A 254 -14.60 -32.87 19.78
N TYR A 255 -14.16 -32.76 21.04
CA TYR A 255 -12.76 -32.66 21.42
C TYR A 255 -12.41 -33.78 22.41
N MET A 256 -11.22 -34.37 22.29
CA MET A 256 -10.78 -35.51 23.10
C MET A 256 -9.33 -35.38 23.58
N VAL A 257 -9.09 -35.66 24.85
CA VAL A 257 -7.74 -35.79 25.43
C VAL A 257 -7.54 -37.21 25.95
N LEU A 258 -6.64 -37.96 25.30
CA LEU A 258 -6.16 -39.26 25.80
C LEU A 258 -4.89 -39.02 26.64
N SER A 259 -4.86 -39.60 27.84
CA SER A 259 -3.75 -39.48 28.80
C SER A 259 -3.31 -40.84 29.33
N LYS A 260 -2.01 -41.04 29.52
CA LYS A 260 -1.43 -42.25 30.12
C LYS A 260 -1.04 -42.01 31.59
N LYS A 261 -1.23 -43.01 32.45
CA LYS A 261 -0.83 -42.96 33.86
C LYS A 261 0.68 -43.13 34.03
N ASN A 262 1.35 -42.09 34.53
CA ASN A 262 2.78 -42.09 34.84
C ASN A 262 2.97 -41.70 36.32
N GLY A 263 3.07 -42.71 37.19
CA GLY A 263 3.09 -42.53 38.65
C GLY A 263 1.69 -42.32 39.22
N GLU A 264 1.49 -41.31 40.07
CA GLU A 264 0.17 -40.98 40.63
C GLU A 264 -0.71 -40.13 39.69
N ALA A 265 -0.13 -39.52 38.64
CA ALA A 265 -0.82 -38.62 37.72
C ALA A 265 -1.01 -39.21 36.31
N TYR A 266 -2.05 -38.76 35.62
CA TYR A 266 -2.22 -38.94 34.19
C TYR A 266 -1.52 -37.80 33.42
N GLN A 267 -0.95 -38.11 32.26
CA GLN A 267 -0.26 -37.16 31.39
C GLN A 267 -0.73 -37.37 29.93
N PRO A 268 -1.03 -36.30 29.15
CA PRO A 268 -1.50 -36.45 27.77
C PRO A 268 -0.52 -37.23 26.90
N VAL A 269 -1.05 -38.08 26.02
CA VAL A 269 -0.30 -38.75 24.95
C VAL A 269 -0.60 -38.12 23.61
N SER A 270 0.40 -38.09 22.72
CA SER A 270 0.33 -37.49 21.39
C SER A 270 0.29 -38.57 20.30
N GLY A 271 -0.12 -38.19 19.07
CA GLY A 271 -0.17 -39.09 17.91
C GLY A 271 -1.57 -39.46 17.41
N PHE A 272 -2.60 -38.66 17.71
CA PHE A 272 -3.95 -38.79 17.15
C PHE A 272 -4.61 -37.40 17.07
N ASP A 273 -5.63 -37.22 16.23
CA ASP A 273 -6.37 -35.94 16.19
C ASP A 273 -7.29 -35.83 17.41
N ASN A 274 -7.11 -34.74 18.16
CA ASN A 274 -7.92 -34.41 19.32
C ASN A 274 -9.21 -33.67 18.97
N LYS A 275 -9.46 -33.35 17.69
CA LYS A 275 -10.70 -32.73 17.17
C LYS A 275 -11.40 -33.70 16.23
N LEU A 276 -12.69 -33.93 16.46
CA LEU A 276 -13.48 -34.95 15.76
C LEU A 276 -14.77 -34.33 15.20
N SER A 277 -14.95 -34.38 13.89
CA SER A 277 -16.12 -33.84 13.18
C SER A 277 -17.29 -34.83 13.18
N LYS A 278 -18.26 -34.64 14.09
CA LYS A 278 -19.55 -35.39 14.20
C LYS A 278 -19.49 -36.94 14.24
N LEU A 279 -18.30 -37.53 14.27
CA LEU A 279 -18.07 -38.94 14.57
C LEU A 279 -18.72 -39.34 15.90
N THR A 280 -19.06 -40.62 16.05
CA THR A 280 -19.63 -41.21 17.29
C THR A 280 -18.84 -42.42 17.79
N GLY A 281 -17.66 -42.69 17.22
CA GLY A 281 -16.74 -43.72 17.68
C GLY A 281 -15.36 -43.62 17.03
N LEU A 282 -14.34 -44.20 17.67
CA LEU A 282 -12.93 -44.12 17.28
C LEU A 282 -12.14 -45.34 17.79
N ASP A 283 -11.21 -45.88 16.99
CA ASP A 283 -10.27 -46.93 17.43
C ASP A 283 -8.97 -46.30 17.95
N LEU A 284 -8.54 -46.69 19.14
CA LEU A 284 -7.35 -46.13 19.80
C LEU A 284 -6.18 -47.13 19.92
N TYR A 285 -6.31 -48.36 19.38
CA TYR A 285 -5.30 -49.41 19.57
C TYR A 285 -3.90 -48.98 19.13
N ALA A 286 -3.72 -48.45 17.91
CA ALA A 286 -2.40 -48.08 17.38
C ALA A 286 -1.70 -46.99 18.21
N VAL A 287 -2.47 -46.03 18.73
CA VAL A 287 -1.99 -44.95 19.60
C VAL A 287 -1.52 -45.51 20.95
N MET A 288 -2.29 -46.45 21.51
CA MET A 288 -1.97 -47.10 22.79
C MET A 288 -0.81 -48.11 22.65
N GLU A 289 -0.68 -48.78 21.50
CA GLU A 289 0.45 -49.64 21.15
C GLU A 289 1.76 -48.84 21.08
N ALA A 290 1.76 -47.72 20.33
CA ALA A 290 2.92 -46.83 20.21
C ALA A 290 3.35 -46.21 21.56
N ASN A 291 2.39 -45.94 22.45
CA ASN A 291 2.67 -45.39 23.79
C ASN A 291 2.87 -46.48 24.86
N GLY A 292 2.75 -47.77 24.51
CA GLY A 292 3.06 -48.95 25.34
C GLY A 292 2.04 -49.28 26.44
N GLU A 293 2.19 -50.45 27.06
CA GLU A 293 1.29 -50.98 28.09
C GLU A 293 1.07 -50.03 29.29
N GLY A 294 -0.12 -50.06 29.89
CA GLY A 294 -0.46 -49.26 31.07
C GLY A 294 -1.93 -48.85 31.15
N ASN A 295 -2.25 -48.03 32.14
CA ASN A 295 -3.58 -47.43 32.30
C ASN A 295 -3.67 -46.10 31.55
N TYR A 296 -4.80 -45.88 30.91
CA TYR A 296 -5.12 -44.69 30.13
C TYR A 296 -6.47 -44.10 30.58
N GLN A 297 -6.61 -42.79 30.46
CA GLN A 297 -7.81 -42.01 30.73
C GLN A 297 -8.15 -41.22 29.47
N VAL A 298 -9.44 -41.11 29.14
CA VAL A 298 -9.96 -40.27 28.05
C VAL A 298 -10.92 -39.24 28.63
N ASP A 299 -10.65 -37.97 28.38
CA ASP A 299 -11.55 -36.84 28.69
C ASP A 299 -12.17 -36.34 27.38
N PHE A 300 -13.51 -36.23 27.35
CA PHE A 300 -14.29 -36.03 26.12
C PHE A 300 -15.27 -34.86 26.23
N PHE A 301 -15.38 -34.04 25.18
CA PHE A 301 -16.13 -32.78 25.16
C PHE A 301 -16.86 -32.56 23.82
N ALA A 302 -17.92 -31.72 23.81
CA ALA A 302 -18.64 -31.30 22.60
C ALA A 302 -18.54 -29.77 22.40
N PHE A 303 -18.61 -29.27 21.16
CA PHE A 303 -18.54 -27.84 20.84
C PHE A 303 -19.42 -27.43 19.66
N ASN A 304 -19.80 -26.14 19.61
CA ASN A 304 -20.71 -25.57 18.60
C ASN A 304 -20.09 -24.48 17.71
N THR A 305 -18.90 -23.98 18.05
CA THR A 305 -18.11 -23.02 17.26
C THR A 305 -16.60 -23.29 17.41
N SER A 306 -15.76 -22.55 16.68
CA SER A 306 -14.30 -22.79 16.49
C SER A 306 -13.54 -23.20 17.78
N PRO A 307 -12.63 -24.21 17.73
CA PRO A 307 -12.40 -25.12 18.84
C PRO A 307 -11.25 -24.69 19.79
N THR A 308 -11.15 -23.40 20.15
CA THR A 308 -10.12 -22.95 21.09
C THR A 308 -10.45 -23.23 22.56
N ILE A 309 -11.72 -23.39 22.93
CA ILE A 309 -12.15 -23.73 24.31
C ILE A 309 -13.37 -24.70 24.27
N PRO A 310 -13.38 -25.83 25.01
CA PRO A 310 -14.49 -26.78 24.99
C PRO A 310 -15.77 -26.26 25.67
N VAL A 311 -16.94 -26.62 25.11
CA VAL A 311 -18.26 -26.31 25.68
C VAL A 311 -18.75 -27.50 26.51
N SER A 312 -19.57 -27.26 27.54
CA SER A 312 -19.76 -28.24 28.61
C SER A 312 -20.71 -29.41 28.27
N ASN A 313 -20.14 -30.59 28.09
CA ASN A 313 -20.54 -31.82 28.77
C ASN A 313 -19.29 -32.73 28.81
N GLU A 314 -18.65 -32.82 29.97
CA GLU A 314 -17.38 -33.54 30.14
C GLU A 314 -17.64 -34.96 30.61
N VAL A 315 -17.13 -35.95 29.87
CA VAL A 315 -17.14 -37.37 30.26
C VAL A 315 -15.71 -37.85 30.33
N SER A 316 -15.34 -38.47 31.46
CA SER A 316 -14.01 -39.03 31.69
C SER A 316 -14.11 -40.53 31.96
N ILE A 317 -13.36 -41.36 31.21
CA ILE A 317 -13.37 -42.82 31.36
C ILE A 317 -11.96 -43.44 31.25
N GLU A 318 -11.71 -44.53 31.99
CA GLU A 318 -10.41 -45.21 32.05
C GLU A 318 -10.40 -46.58 31.36
N ILE A 319 -9.22 -47.05 30.92
CA ILE A 319 -8.98 -48.41 30.39
C ILE A 319 -7.52 -48.86 30.61
N THR A 320 -7.26 -50.17 30.61
CA THR A 320 -5.91 -50.75 30.67
C THR A 320 -5.53 -51.43 29.35
N PHE A 321 -4.37 -51.08 28.81
CA PHE A 321 -3.79 -51.65 27.59
C PHE A 321 -2.63 -52.61 27.91
N THR A 322 -2.54 -53.72 27.16
CA THR A 322 -1.54 -54.78 27.33
C THR A 322 -1.30 -55.46 25.97
N ASN A 323 -0.05 -55.77 25.62
CA ASN A 323 0.32 -56.37 24.34
C ASN A 323 0.52 -57.90 24.47
N CYS A 324 0.82 -58.60 23.36
CA CYS A 324 0.73 -60.07 23.28
C CYS A 324 2.05 -60.78 22.94
N GLU A 325 2.28 -61.99 23.46
CA GLU A 325 3.40 -62.87 23.07
C GLU A 325 2.98 -63.85 21.95
N HIS A 326 3.81 -64.01 20.92
CA HIS A 326 3.40 -64.66 19.67
C HIS A 326 3.76 -66.15 19.58
N SER A 327 2.77 -67.01 19.23
CA SER A 327 2.99 -68.39 18.79
C SER A 327 2.09 -68.77 17.61
N TYR A 328 2.70 -69.17 16.49
CA TYR A 328 2.08 -69.23 15.16
C TYR A 328 1.43 -70.59 14.83
N THR A 329 0.34 -70.95 15.51
CA THR A 329 -0.37 -72.22 15.32
C THR A 329 -1.75 -72.11 14.65
N LYS A 330 -2.32 -70.90 14.53
CA LYS A 330 -3.64 -70.66 13.91
C LYS A 330 -3.53 -70.74 12.40
N LYS A 331 -4.17 -71.72 11.77
CA LYS A 331 -4.34 -71.70 10.30
C LYS A 331 -5.41 -70.68 9.95
N ILE A 332 -5.04 -69.61 9.26
CA ILE A 332 -5.99 -68.62 8.71
C ILE A 332 -6.17 -68.91 7.21
N GLN A 333 -7.39 -68.64 6.74
CA GLN A 333 -7.78 -68.67 5.35
C GLN A 333 -8.26 -67.25 5.00
N GLU A 334 -7.50 -66.53 4.19
CA GLU A 334 -7.97 -65.28 3.59
C GLU A 334 -8.40 -65.52 2.15
N SER A 335 -9.40 -64.78 1.71
CA SER A 335 -9.95 -64.88 0.37
C SER A 335 -10.10 -63.47 -0.18
N TYR A 336 -9.31 -63.14 -1.19
CA TYR A 336 -9.33 -61.84 -1.87
C TYR A 336 -9.77 -62.01 -3.32
N TYR A 337 -10.36 -60.97 -3.88
CA TYR A 337 -10.84 -60.96 -5.26
C TYR A 337 -9.82 -60.24 -6.14
N LEU A 338 -9.38 -60.88 -7.22
CA LEU A 338 -8.58 -60.24 -8.26
C LEU A 338 -9.44 -59.95 -9.50
N HIS A 339 -9.13 -58.87 -10.19
CA HIS A 339 -9.59 -58.67 -11.56
C HIS A 339 -8.86 -59.66 -12.48
N SER A 340 -9.65 -60.51 -13.15
CA SER A 340 -9.16 -61.34 -14.24
C SER A 340 -9.43 -60.64 -15.57
N GLU A 341 -8.74 -61.00 -16.65
CA GLU A 341 -9.07 -60.53 -18.02
C GLU A 341 -10.44 -61.05 -18.53
N SER A 342 -11.31 -61.56 -17.66
CA SER A 342 -12.64 -62.11 -17.96
C SER A 342 -13.75 -61.35 -17.24
N SER A 343 -15.00 -61.63 -17.59
CA SER A 343 -16.22 -60.88 -17.19
C SER A 343 -16.63 -60.99 -15.71
N ASP A 344 -15.79 -61.56 -14.84
CA ASP A 344 -16.14 -61.96 -13.48
C ASP A 344 -14.92 -61.87 -12.54
N CYS A 345 -15.15 -61.66 -11.24
CA CYS A 345 -14.12 -61.68 -10.20
C CYS A 345 -13.58 -63.10 -9.99
N THR A 346 -12.26 -63.26 -9.85
CA THR A 346 -11.68 -64.53 -9.39
C THR A 346 -11.45 -64.47 -7.88
N THR A 347 -11.96 -65.45 -7.12
CA THR A 347 -11.57 -65.61 -5.71
C THR A 347 -10.23 -66.33 -5.60
N ASN A 348 -9.21 -65.68 -5.07
CA ASN A 348 -7.98 -66.37 -4.64
C ASN A 348 -8.06 -66.65 -3.15
N THR A 349 -7.72 -67.87 -2.74
CA THR A 349 -7.69 -68.28 -1.33
C THR A 349 -6.26 -68.58 -0.92
N GLU A 350 -5.75 -67.80 0.04
CA GLU A 350 -4.45 -68.04 0.64
C GLU A 350 -4.57 -68.67 2.03
N TYR A 351 -3.74 -69.66 2.28
CA TYR A 351 -3.58 -70.28 3.58
C TYR A 351 -2.21 -69.92 4.16
N TYR A 352 -2.24 -69.24 5.30
CA TYR A 352 -1.05 -68.94 6.10
C TYR A 352 -1.29 -69.29 7.57
N TYR A 353 -0.18 -69.46 8.30
CA TYR A 353 -0.21 -69.63 9.75
C TYR A 353 -0.03 -68.28 10.41
N ALA A 354 -0.81 -68.02 11.45
CA ALA A 354 -0.79 -66.79 12.22
C ALA A 354 -0.73 -67.09 13.72
N CYS A 355 -0.40 -66.07 14.51
CA CYS A 355 -0.43 -66.18 15.95
C CYS A 355 -1.87 -66.43 16.45
N GLU A 356 -2.06 -67.43 17.33
CA GLU A 356 -3.39 -67.73 17.89
C GLU A 356 -4.00 -66.56 18.68
N HIS A 357 -3.15 -65.69 19.25
CA HIS A 357 -3.56 -64.63 20.16
C HIS A 357 -3.65 -63.23 19.53
N CYS A 358 -2.88 -62.92 18.47
CA CYS A 358 -2.81 -61.57 17.90
C CYS A 358 -2.99 -61.48 16.37
N GLY A 359 -3.16 -62.62 15.68
CA GLY A 359 -3.37 -62.67 14.23
C GLY A 359 -2.15 -62.35 13.35
N GLU A 360 -0.99 -61.99 13.92
CA GLU A 360 0.21 -61.68 13.14
C GLU A 360 0.68 -62.89 12.30
N MET A 361 0.98 -62.64 11.01
CA MET A 361 1.28 -63.69 10.03
C MET A 361 2.71 -64.25 10.20
N ALA A 362 2.88 -65.56 9.99
CA ALA A 362 4.18 -66.19 9.95
C ALA A 362 5.01 -65.75 8.70
N PRO A 363 6.35 -65.72 8.77
CA PRO A 363 7.21 -65.38 7.64
C PRO A 363 6.96 -66.24 6.39
N LYS A 364 7.16 -65.64 5.21
CA LYS A 364 6.71 -66.10 3.86
C LYS A 364 7.06 -67.53 3.39
N GLU A 365 7.84 -68.29 4.15
CA GLU A 365 8.34 -69.62 3.74
C GLU A 365 7.33 -70.77 3.94
N ALA A 366 6.10 -70.48 4.40
CA ALA A 366 5.06 -71.48 4.72
C ALA A 366 3.66 -71.18 4.15
N GLN A 367 3.55 -70.34 3.11
CA GLN A 367 2.28 -69.98 2.47
C GLN A 367 1.89 -70.96 1.33
N TYR A 368 0.59 -71.24 1.19
CA TYR A 368 0.03 -71.98 0.04
C TYR A 368 -1.12 -71.19 -0.58
N VAL A 369 -1.03 -70.93 -1.89
CA VAL A 369 -2.07 -70.26 -2.69
C VAL A 369 -2.91 -71.32 -3.40
N TYR A 370 -4.23 -71.14 -3.42
CA TYR A 370 -5.16 -71.92 -4.25
C TYR A 370 -6.10 -70.97 -4.99
N GLU A 371 -6.15 -71.07 -6.33
CA GLU A 371 -7.17 -70.39 -7.13
C GLU A 371 -8.54 -71.00 -6.83
N GLY A 372 -9.51 -70.14 -6.48
CA GLY A 372 -10.87 -70.49 -6.14
C GLY A 372 -11.86 -70.19 -7.26
N ASP A 373 -13.15 -70.26 -6.92
CA ASP A 373 -14.24 -70.13 -7.89
C ASP A 373 -14.36 -68.70 -8.46
N ILE A 374 -14.87 -68.64 -9.68
CA ILE A 374 -15.21 -67.40 -10.38
C ILE A 374 -16.58 -66.91 -9.87
N VAL A 375 -16.66 -65.65 -9.45
CA VAL A 375 -17.85 -65.02 -8.84
C VAL A 375 -18.14 -63.71 -9.57
N LYS A 376 -19.42 -63.40 -9.84
CA LYS A 376 -19.80 -62.17 -10.54
C LYS A 376 -19.39 -60.91 -9.78
N HIS A 377 -19.13 -59.84 -10.53
CA HIS A 377 -18.94 -58.49 -9.96
C HIS A 377 -20.16 -58.06 -9.14
N ASP A 378 -19.91 -57.39 -8.01
CA ASP A 378 -20.92 -56.95 -7.05
C ASP A 378 -20.97 -55.41 -7.10
N MET A 379 -21.72 -54.89 -8.07
CA MET A 379 -21.68 -53.49 -8.48
C MET A 379 -22.39 -52.57 -7.47
N ILE A 380 -21.76 -51.44 -7.16
CA ILE A 380 -22.33 -50.39 -6.33
C ILE A 380 -23.49 -49.72 -7.11
N GLU A 381 -24.69 -49.69 -6.53
CA GLU A 381 -25.89 -49.11 -7.18
C GLU A 381 -25.76 -47.60 -7.43
N GLU A 382 -24.99 -46.89 -6.62
CA GLU A 382 -24.71 -45.46 -6.77
C GLU A 382 -23.52 -45.22 -7.70
N TYR A 383 -23.69 -44.32 -8.68
CA TYR A 383 -22.60 -43.88 -9.54
C TYR A 383 -21.46 -43.23 -8.73
N GLN A 384 -20.26 -43.79 -8.89
CA GLN A 384 -19.02 -43.14 -8.52
C GLN A 384 -18.66 -42.11 -9.59
N ALA A 385 -17.96 -41.04 -9.21
CA ALA A 385 -17.56 -39.98 -10.12
C ALA A 385 -16.23 -39.34 -9.69
N ASN A 386 -15.46 -38.92 -10.68
CA ASN A 386 -14.36 -37.95 -10.53
C ASN A 386 -14.61 -36.78 -11.51
N GLY A 387 -13.71 -35.82 -11.68
CA GLY A 387 -13.95 -34.71 -12.63
C GLY A 387 -14.07 -35.09 -14.10
N LYS A 388 -13.62 -36.29 -14.51
CA LYS A 388 -13.57 -36.73 -15.93
C LYS A 388 -14.74 -37.62 -16.32
N ALA A 389 -15.18 -38.51 -15.43
CA ALA A 389 -16.14 -39.56 -15.73
C ALA A 389 -16.96 -40.00 -14.51
N HIS A 390 -18.06 -40.70 -14.78
CA HIS A 390 -18.80 -41.50 -13.81
C HIS A 390 -18.78 -42.98 -14.21
N TRP A 391 -18.88 -43.87 -13.22
CA TRP A 391 -18.91 -45.32 -13.40
C TRP A 391 -19.65 -46.01 -12.24
N HIS A 392 -20.09 -47.25 -12.45
CA HIS A 392 -20.38 -48.15 -11.35
C HIS A 392 -19.11 -48.91 -10.99
N GLY A 393 -18.65 -48.81 -9.74
CA GLY A 393 -17.53 -49.62 -9.24
C GLY A 393 -18.01 -50.96 -8.71
N CYS A 394 -17.19 -52.00 -8.83
CA CYS A 394 -17.40 -53.23 -8.06
C CYS A 394 -17.02 -52.98 -6.58
N SER A 395 -17.88 -53.37 -5.65
CA SER A 395 -17.64 -53.24 -4.20
C SER A 395 -16.53 -54.17 -3.67
N LYS A 396 -15.94 -55.03 -4.51
CA LYS A 396 -15.00 -56.11 -4.13
C LYS A 396 -13.70 -56.14 -4.91
N CYS A 397 -13.58 -55.39 -6.00
CA CYS A 397 -12.36 -55.27 -6.81
C CYS A 397 -12.39 -53.96 -7.60
N ASP A 398 -11.28 -53.64 -8.25
CA ASP A 398 -11.05 -52.45 -9.08
C ASP A 398 -11.82 -52.42 -10.43
N TYR A 399 -12.67 -53.41 -10.70
CA TYR A 399 -13.50 -53.43 -11.91
C TYR A 399 -14.52 -52.29 -11.91
N VAL A 400 -14.66 -51.65 -13.08
CA VAL A 400 -15.61 -50.56 -13.33
C VAL A 400 -16.48 -50.89 -14.55
N GLU A 401 -17.79 -50.66 -14.43
CA GLU A 401 -18.75 -50.75 -15.53
C GLU A 401 -19.37 -49.38 -15.80
N HIS A 402 -19.87 -49.16 -17.02
CA HIS A 402 -20.47 -47.88 -17.43
C HIS A 402 -19.56 -46.65 -17.20
N HIS A 403 -18.24 -46.82 -17.28
CA HIS A 403 -17.29 -45.70 -17.23
C HIS A 403 -17.48 -44.80 -18.45
N GLN A 404 -18.20 -43.69 -18.28
CA GLN A 404 -18.55 -42.73 -19.33
C GLN A 404 -18.11 -41.32 -18.93
N PRO A 405 -17.64 -40.50 -19.88
CA PRO A 405 -17.38 -39.09 -19.60
C PRO A 405 -18.68 -38.37 -19.22
N HIS A 406 -18.57 -37.36 -18.36
CA HIS A 406 -19.75 -36.59 -17.97
C HIS A 406 -20.39 -35.86 -19.14
N THR A 407 -21.71 -35.77 -19.13
CA THR A 407 -22.47 -34.77 -19.89
C THR A 407 -22.90 -33.71 -18.90
N LEU A 408 -22.15 -32.62 -18.84
CA LEU A 408 -22.38 -31.52 -17.89
C LEU A 408 -23.37 -30.49 -18.46
N ASP A 409 -24.17 -29.91 -17.57
CA ASP A 409 -25.03 -28.77 -17.88
C ASP A 409 -24.28 -27.41 -17.76
N GLU A 410 -25.01 -26.30 -17.85
CA GLU A 410 -24.47 -24.94 -17.73
C GLU A 410 -23.90 -24.59 -16.34
N ASN A 411 -24.17 -25.41 -15.32
CA ASN A 411 -23.68 -25.26 -13.95
C ASN A 411 -22.56 -26.26 -13.61
N ASN A 412 -22.00 -26.93 -14.63
CA ASN A 412 -21.08 -28.06 -14.49
C ASN A 412 -21.65 -29.24 -13.69
N TYR A 413 -22.98 -29.44 -13.71
CA TYR A 413 -23.66 -30.54 -13.03
C TYR A 413 -23.95 -31.73 -13.97
N CYS A 414 -23.72 -32.94 -13.47
CA CYS A 414 -24.01 -34.19 -14.16
C CYS A 414 -25.24 -34.88 -13.55
N GLU A 415 -26.39 -34.82 -14.24
CA GLU A 415 -27.64 -35.46 -13.80
C GLU A 415 -27.51 -36.99 -13.67
N THR A 416 -26.63 -37.63 -14.46
CA THR A 416 -26.49 -39.09 -14.48
C THR A 416 -25.90 -39.64 -13.18
N CYS A 417 -25.00 -38.91 -12.54
CA CYS A 417 -24.33 -39.33 -11.31
C CYS A 417 -24.62 -38.42 -10.12
N ASP A 418 -25.49 -37.43 -10.25
CA ASP A 418 -25.81 -36.41 -9.23
C ASP A 418 -24.52 -35.79 -8.66
N THR A 419 -23.74 -35.13 -9.51
CA THR A 419 -22.42 -34.60 -9.14
C THR A 419 -22.11 -33.31 -9.89
N THR A 420 -21.75 -32.26 -9.15
CA THR A 420 -21.17 -31.03 -9.71
C THR A 420 -19.66 -31.19 -9.84
N VAL A 421 -19.12 -30.84 -10.99
CA VAL A 421 -17.68 -30.82 -11.27
C VAL A 421 -17.18 -29.38 -11.15
N TYR A 422 -16.27 -29.11 -10.23
CA TYR A 422 -15.74 -27.77 -10.04
C TYR A 422 -14.52 -27.53 -10.95
N GLU A 423 -14.32 -26.29 -11.36
CA GLU A 423 -13.17 -25.90 -12.21
C GLU A 423 -11.93 -25.59 -11.34
N ILE A 424 -11.64 -26.49 -10.39
CA ILE A 424 -10.50 -26.44 -9.47
C ILE A 424 -9.87 -27.82 -9.36
N TRP A 425 -8.54 -27.85 -9.33
CA TRP A 425 -7.71 -29.05 -9.26
C TRP A 425 -6.65 -28.88 -8.15
N VAL A 426 -6.40 -29.97 -7.43
CA VAL A 426 -5.24 -30.14 -6.54
C VAL A 426 -4.51 -31.39 -7.01
N GLY A 427 -3.27 -31.24 -7.47
CA GLY A 427 -2.63 -32.24 -8.31
C GLY A 427 -3.42 -32.49 -9.60
N ASP A 428 -3.61 -33.76 -9.94
CA ASP A 428 -4.39 -34.25 -11.08
C ASP A 428 -5.88 -34.47 -10.71
N THR A 429 -6.18 -34.32 -9.42
CA THR A 429 -7.48 -34.56 -8.82
C THR A 429 -8.32 -33.30 -8.92
N GLN A 430 -9.30 -33.37 -9.83
CA GLN A 430 -10.33 -32.35 -9.97
C GLN A 430 -11.36 -32.48 -8.85
N ILE A 431 -11.77 -31.35 -8.27
CA ILE A 431 -12.73 -31.31 -7.18
C ILE A 431 -14.15 -31.45 -7.73
N THR A 432 -14.99 -32.20 -7.02
CA THR A 432 -16.39 -32.45 -7.32
C THR A 432 -17.22 -32.35 -6.04
N SER A 433 -18.55 -32.31 -6.15
CA SER A 433 -19.45 -32.36 -4.99
C SER A 433 -19.42 -33.70 -4.22
N LYS A 434 -18.62 -34.69 -4.65
CA LYS A 434 -18.43 -35.98 -3.97
C LYS A 434 -17.10 -36.14 -3.24
N ASN A 435 -16.12 -35.27 -3.51
CA ASN A 435 -14.82 -35.24 -2.81
C ASN A 435 -14.44 -33.86 -2.28
N CYS A 436 -15.33 -32.85 -2.31
CA CYS A 436 -15.04 -31.54 -1.72
C CYS A 436 -14.86 -31.60 -0.19
N ASP A 437 -15.52 -32.53 0.49
CA ASP A 437 -15.47 -32.70 1.95
C ASP A 437 -14.20 -33.43 2.45
N ASP A 438 -13.45 -34.08 1.55
CA ASP A 438 -12.09 -34.62 1.75
C ASP A 438 -11.55 -35.03 0.37
N ILE A 439 -10.62 -34.25 -0.18
CA ILE A 439 -10.19 -34.39 -1.60
C ILE A 439 -9.42 -35.69 -1.83
N PHE A 440 -8.67 -36.15 -0.82
CA PHE A 440 -7.75 -37.29 -0.90
C PHE A 440 -8.13 -38.45 0.04
N GLY A 441 -9.07 -38.24 0.97
CA GLY A 441 -9.50 -39.24 1.96
C GLY A 441 -8.59 -39.34 3.18
N ASP A 442 -7.68 -38.38 3.35
CA ASP A 442 -6.71 -38.27 4.45
C ASP A 442 -6.92 -37.02 5.33
N GLY A 443 -7.90 -36.18 5.00
CA GLY A 443 -8.18 -34.92 5.68
C GLY A 443 -7.15 -33.82 5.46
N SER A 444 -6.30 -33.91 4.44
CA SER A 444 -5.26 -32.89 4.15
C SER A 444 -5.78 -31.70 3.35
N ALA A 445 -6.83 -31.87 2.54
CA ALA A 445 -7.38 -30.81 1.68
C ALA A 445 -8.92 -30.89 1.55
N PHE A 446 -9.57 -29.73 1.65
CA PHE A 446 -11.04 -29.58 1.64
C PHE A 446 -11.44 -28.38 0.77
N TYR A 447 -12.62 -28.40 0.16
CA TYR A 447 -13.13 -27.28 -0.63
C TYR A 447 -14.56 -26.89 -0.24
N MET A 448 -14.78 -25.59 -0.06
CA MET A 448 -16.07 -24.96 0.23
C MET A 448 -16.55 -24.21 -1.02
N PRO A 449 -17.44 -24.80 -1.85
CA PRO A 449 -17.87 -24.22 -3.12
C PRO A 449 -18.56 -22.87 -2.97
N GLU A 450 -19.39 -22.71 -1.93
CA GLU A 450 -20.17 -21.50 -1.66
C GLU A 450 -19.32 -20.30 -1.21
N LEU A 451 -18.09 -20.55 -0.75
CA LEU A 451 -17.09 -19.53 -0.41
C LEU A 451 -15.95 -19.46 -1.42
N ASN A 452 -15.96 -20.35 -2.43
CA ASN A 452 -14.88 -20.59 -3.35
C ASN A 452 -13.51 -20.72 -2.64
N ARG A 453 -13.48 -21.52 -1.57
CA ARG A 453 -12.37 -21.60 -0.62
C ARG A 453 -11.80 -23.01 -0.55
N LEU A 454 -10.54 -23.17 -0.96
CA LEU A 454 -9.73 -24.37 -0.75
C LEU A 454 -9.01 -24.25 0.60
N ILE A 455 -9.17 -25.25 1.48
CA ILE A 455 -8.53 -25.32 2.79
C ILE A 455 -7.47 -26.41 2.75
N LEU A 456 -6.22 -26.05 3.05
CA LEU A 456 -5.13 -27.03 3.24
C LEU A 456 -4.80 -27.16 4.73
N THR A 457 -4.65 -28.39 5.21
CA THR A 457 -4.35 -28.72 6.60
C THR A 457 -3.23 -29.76 6.67
N ASN A 458 -2.00 -29.31 6.91
CA ASN A 458 -0.79 -30.14 6.85
C ASN A 458 -0.57 -30.87 5.50
N TYR A 459 -1.10 -30.30 4.42
CA TYR A 459 -1.01 -30.89 3.09
C TYR A 459 0.45 -31.01 2.65
N THR A 460 0.84 -32.21 2.20
CA THR A 460 2.16 -32.47 1.61
C THR A 460 1.93 -33.16 0.27
N ASP A 461 2.45 -32.56 -0.80
CA ASP A 461 2.40 -33.15 -2.14
C ASP A 461 3.05 -34.57 -2.15
N PRO A 462 2.33 -35.62 -2.57
CA PRO A 462 2.83 -37.00 -2.49
C PRO A 462 3.82 -37.34 -3.62
N ASP A 463 5.10 -37.50 -3.25
CA ASP A 463 6.15 -38.20 -4.02
C ASP A 463 6.31 -37.85 -5.52
N SER A 464 6.53 -36.55 -5.78
CA SER A 464 7.55 -36.03 -6.73
C SER A 464 7.42 -36.34 -8.23
N ARG A 465 6.37 -37.05 -8.65
CA ARG A 465 6.02 -37.21 -10.07
C ARG A 465 5.10 -36.08 -10.52
N ARG A 466 5.02 -35.86 -11.83
CA ARG A 466 4.21 -34.78 -12.44
C ARG A 466 2.72 -35.11 -12.40
N GLU A 467 2.16 -35.20 -11.20
CA GLU A 467 0.76 -35.53 -10.90
C GLU A 467 -0.06 -34.25 -10.72
N GLY A 468 0.20 -33.22 -11.56
CA GLY A 468 -0.54 -31.96 -11.60
C GLY A 468 -1.25 -31.77 -12.95
N ILE A 469 -2.20 -30.83 -13.02
CA ILE A 469 -2.84 -30.50 -14.29
C ILE A 469 -1.87 -29.74 -15.23
N THR A 470 -1.86 -30.09 -16.53
CA THR A 470 -1.03 -29.37 -17.51
C THR A 470 -1.73 -28.08 -17.93
N VAL A 471 -1.04 -26.96 -17.77
CA VAL A 471 -1.46 -25.62 -18.20
C VAL A 471 -0.47 -25.08 -19.23
N ILE A 472 -0.96 -24.33 -20.21
CA ILE A 472 -0.10 -23.64 -21.17
C ILE A 472 0.19 -22.26 -20.58
N ASP A 473 1.47 -21.97 -20.33
CA ASP A 473 1.95 -20.62 -20.00
C ASP A 473 1.65 -19.69 -21.20
N PRO A 474 0.80 -18.66 -21.07
CA PRO A 474 0.42 -17.79 -22.18
C PRO A 474 1.55 -16.85 -22.58
N ASP A 475 2.51 -16.57 -21.69
CA ASP A 475 3.61 -15.63 -21.88
C ASP A 475 4.75 -16.33 -22.65
N SER A 476 5.05 -17.60 -22.31
CA SER A 476 6.12 -18.37 -22.94
C SER A 476 5.66 -19.46 -23.93
N GLY A 477 4.36 -19.74 -24.03
CA GLY A 477 3.77 -20.74 -24.93
C GLY A 477 4.14 -22.18 -24.60
N ASN A 478 4.54 -22.45 -23.36
CA ASN A 478 5.09 -23.73 -22.93
C ASN A 478 4.14 -24.50 -22.01
N ASP A 479 4.20 -25.83 -22.08
CA ASP A 479 3.50 -26.68 -21.11
C ASP A 479 4.18 -26.63 -19.74
N TYR A 480 3.40 -26.28 -18.72
CA TYR A 480 3.73 -26.33 -17.30
C TYR A 480 2.74 -27.23 -16.56
N VAL A 481 3.11 -27.71 -15.38
CA VAL A 481 2.26 -28.55 -14.51
C VAL A 481 1.91 -27.76 -13.25
N ALA A 482 0.63 -27.46 -13.05
CA ALA A 482 0.15 -26.74 -11.87
C ALA A 482 -0.22 -27.71 -10.74
N MET A 483 0.32 -27.47 -9.54
CA MET A 483 0.02 -28.25 -8.33
C MET A 483 -1.34 -27.87 -7.74
N ILE A 484 -1.71 -26.59 -7.83
CA ILE A 484 -3.08 -26.11 -7.62
C ILE A 484 -3.45 -25.25 -8.83
N TYR A 485 -4.60 -25.51 -9.43
CA TYR A 485 -5.12 -24.72 -10.55
C TYR A 485 -6.61 -24.45 -10.33
N ALA A 486 -7.00 -23.19 -10.53
CA ALA A 486 -8.38 -22.75 -10.54
C ALA A 486 -8.64 -21.94 -11.82
N LYS A 487 -9.71 -22.26 -12.54
CA LYS A 487 -10.07 -21.52 -13.76
C LYS A 487 -10.74 -20.17 -13.47
N ASN A 488 -11.42 -20.10 -12.33
CA ASN A 488 -11.97 -18.88 -11.75
C ASN A 488 -11.21 -18.56 -10.44
N GLY A 489 -11.43 -17.38 -9.85
CA GLY A 489 -10.71 -16.92 -8.65
C GLY A 489 -10.69 -17.94 -7.51
N LEU A 490 -9.76 -17.81 -6.57
CA LEU A 490 -9.55 -18.82 -5.52
C LEU A 490 -9.24 -18.18 -4.16
N THR A 491 -9.90 -18.64 -3.09
CA THR A 491 -9.46 -18.37 -1.71
C THR A 491 -8.73 -19.59 -1.13
N LEU A 492 -7.41 -19.50 -0.95
CA LEU A 492 -6.57 -20.52 -0.34
C LEU A 492 -6.41 -20.24 1.16
N HIS A 493 -7.05 -21.05 2.00
CA HIS A 493 -7.03 -20.93 3.46
C HIS A 493 -6.09 -21.96 4.10
N LEU A 494 -5.06 -21.48 4.79
CA LEU A 494 -3.97 -22.33 5.27
C LEU A 494 -4.07 -22.65 6.77
N ARG A 495 -3.92 -23.94 7.11
CA ARG A 495 -3.82 -24.47 8.47
C ARG A 495 -2.64 -25.43 8.59
N GLY A 496 -1.97 -25.46 9.74
CA GLY A 496 -0.80 -26.34 9.92
C GLY A 496 0.40 -25.93 9.05
N GLU A 497 1.26 -26.89 8.67
CA GLU A 497 2.40 -26.67 7.78
C GLU A 497 2.16 -27.37 6.43
N ASN A 498 2.02 -26.60 5.35
CA ASN A 498 1.66 -27.12 4.03
C ASN A 498 2.85 -27.00 3.06
N PHE A 499 2.98 -27.95 2.15
CA PHE A 499 4.18 -28.15 1.33
C PHE A 499 3.81 -28.43 -0.13
N LEU A 500 4.32 -27.58 -1.03
CA LEU A 500 4.22 -27.72 -2.49
C LEU A 500 5.66 -27.72 -3.05
N TYR A 501 6.22 -28.89 -3.38
CA TYR A 501 7.63 -29.04 -3.76
C TYR A 501 7.83 -29.69 -5.14
N GLU A 502 8.57 -29.00 -6.01
CA GLU A 502 9.26 -29.58 -7.18
C GLU A 502 10.40 -30.51 -6.72
N ASP A 503 10.54 -31.67 -7.37
CA ASP A 503 11.61 -32.64 -7.08
C ASP A 503 13.00 -32.05 -7.38
N ALA A 504 13.97 -32.30 -6.50
CA ALA A 504 15.31 -31.71 -6.56
C ALA A 504 16.23 -32.34 -7.65
N GLY A 505 15.66 -33.07 -8.62
CA GLY A 505 16.39 -33.90 -9.59
C GLY A 505 16.28 -33.48 -11.06
N ASP A 506 15.15 -32.93 -11.50
CA ASP A 506 14.87 -32.54 -12.89
C ASP A 506 14.28 -31.14 -12.93
N ILE A 507 14.74 -30.29 -13.85
CA ILE A 507 14.23 -28.92 -14.01
C ILE A 507 12.82 -28.99 -14.63
N GLY A 508 11.80 -29.02 -13.79
CA GLY A 508 10.41 -29.25 -14.13
C GLY A 508 9.65 -27.94 -14.27
N ARG A 509 9.03 -27.72 -15.43
CA ARG A 509 8.10 -26.60 -15.62
C ARG A 509 6.86 -26.81 -14.73
N GLN A 510 6.91 -26.32 -13.51
CA GLN A 510 5.84 -26.42 -12.52
C GLN A 510 5.38 -25.04 -12.03
N TYR A 511 4.08 -24.92 -11.78
CA TYR A 511 3.46 -23.82 -11.04
C TYR A 511 2.99 -24.34 -9.67
N GLY A 512 3.25 -23.61 -8.58
CA GLY A 512 2.70 -23.92 -7.26
C GLY A 512 1.19 -23.67 -7.19
N VAL A 513 0.74 -22.46 -7.56
CA VAL A 513 -0.68 -22.10 -7.68
C VAL A 513 -0.90 -21.30 -8.96
N VAL A 514 -1.93 -21.66 -9.74
CA VAL A 514 -2.38 -20.94 -10.94
C VAL A 514 -3.84 -20.57 -10.80
N VAL A 515 -4.16 -19.31 -11.10
CA VAL A 515 -5.53 -18.85 -11.34
C VAL A 515 -5.63 -18.27 -12.75
N GLU A 516 -6.56 -18.78 -13.56
CA GLU A 516 -6.74 -18.31 -14.94
C GLU A 516 -7.49 -16.97 -14.98
N ASN A 517 -8.68 -16.90 -14.37
CA ASN A 517 -9.51 -15.69 -14.34
C ASN A 517 -9.95 -15.37 -12.90
N GLY A 518 -9.86 -14.11 -12.47
CA GLY A 518 -10.22 -13.65 -11.12
C GLY A 518 -9.10 -13.74 -10.08
N ASP A 519 -9.37 -13.18 -8.90
CA ASP A 519 -8.38 -12.98 -7.85
C ASP A 519 -7.88 -14.29 -7.20
N LEU A 520 -6.61 -14.31 -6.79
CA LEU A 520 -6.07 -15.27 -5.81
C LEU A 520 -6.00 -14.63 -4.43
N LYS A 521 -6.63 -15.23 -3.41
CA LYS A 521 -6.63 -14.75 -2.02
C LYS A 521 -6.01 -15.82 -1.12
N ILE A 522 -4.95 -15.49 -0.40
CA ILE A 522 -4.24 -16.42 0.51
C ILE A 522 -4.43 -15.96 1.95
N GLU A 523 -5.09 -16.76 2.77
CA GLU A 523 -5.48 -16.40 4.13
C GLU A 523 -5.21 -17.53 5.15
N GLY A 524 -5.45 -17.24 6.44
CA GLY A 524 -5.32 -18.21 7.53
C GLY A 524 -3.95 -18.19 8.23
N SER A 525 -3.88 -18.86 9.38
CA SER A 525 -2.74 -18.81 10.30
C SER A 525 -1.69 -19.91 10.07
N GLY A 526 -1.94 -20.85 9.16
CA GLY A 526 -0.98 -21.90 8.77
C GLY A 526 0.19 -21.37 7.95
N SER A 527 1.25 -22.18 7.86
CA SER A 527 2.40 -21.96 6.98
C SER A 527 2.17 -22.65 5.64
N LEU A 528 2.77 -22.09 4.58
CA LEU A 528 2.87 -22.70 3.26
C LEU A 528 4.30 -22.50 2.75
N PHE A 529 4.94 -23.62 2.40
CA PHE A 529 6.26 -23.68 1.80
C PHE A 529 6.08 -24.15 0.36
N ALA A 530 6.25 -23.24 -0.59
CA ALA A 530 6.13 -23.53 -2.02
C ALA A 530 7.50 -23.41 -2.68
N ASN A 531 7.87 -24.40 -3.49
CA ASN A 531 9.09 -24.43 -4.28
C ASN A 531 8.78 -25.03 -5.65
N ALA A 532 8.67 -24.18 -6.66
CA ALA A 532 8.34 -24.58 -8.04
C ALA A 532 8.97 -23.59 -9.01
N THR A 533 9.19 -23.97 -10.27
CA THR A 533 9.70 -23.05 -11.30
C THR A 533 8.93 -21.72 -11.32
N VAL A 534 7.62 -21.72 -11.13
CA VAL A 534 6.85 -20.52 -10.77
C VAL A 534 6.05 -20.78 -9.49
N GLY A 535 6.15 -19.87 -8.51
CA GLY A 535 5.43 -19.98 -7.24
C GLY A 535 3.92 -19.80 -7.41
N PHE A 536 3.46 -18.55 -7.47
CA PHE A 536 2.06 -18.20 -7.71
C PHE A 536 1.88 -17.40 -9.00
N TYR A 537 0.85 -17.73 -9.77
CA TYR A 537 0.53 -17.10 -11.05
C TYR A 537 -0.97 -16.80 -11.19
N THR A 538 -1.28 -15.61 -11.68
CA THR A 538 -2.62 -15.13 -12.03
C THR A 538 -2.58 -14.58 -13.46
N MET A 539 -3.36 -15.13 -14.39
CA MET A 539 -3.40 -14.63 -15.77
C MET A 539 -4.28 -13.37 -15.88
N ASP A 540 -5.52 -13.43 -15.39
CA ASP A 540 -6.45 -12.30 -15.34
C ASP A 540 -7.00 -12.04 -13.92
N GLY A 541 -6.20 -11.49 -13.00
CA GLY A 541 -6.65 -11.16 -11.64
C GLY A 541 -5.57 -10.71 -10.66
N ASP A 542 -6.00 -10.06 -9.58
CA ASP A 542 -5.13 -9.55 -8.51
C ASP A 542 -4.77 -10.65 -7.48
N ILE A 543 -3.61 -10.53 -6.82
CA ILE A 543 -3.17 -11.43 -5.73
C ILE A 543 -3.28 -10.71 -4.37
N TYR A 544 -3.99 -11.30 -3.43
CA TYR A 544 -4.14 -10.82 -2.04
C TYR A 544 -3.55 -11.84 -1.06
N ILE A 545 -2.74 -11.38 -0.11
CA ILE A 545 -2.14 -12.21 0.93
C ILE A 545 -2.50 -11.59 2.30
N ASP A 546 -3.32 -12.26 3.11
CA ASP A 546 -3.79 -11.79 4.43
C ASP A 546 -3.44 -12.82 5.52
N LYS A 547 -2.26 -12.67 6.13
CA LYS A 547 -1.65 -13.72 6.95
C LYS A 547 -1.64 -13.34 8.43
N ASN A 548 -2.73 -13.68 9.10
CA ASN A 548 -2.89 -13.66 10.56
C ASN A 548 -2.06 -14.78 11.27
N GLY A 549 -0.75 -14.84 10.98
CA GLY A 549 0.18 -15.86 11.47
C GLY A 549 0.70 -16.81 10.38
N GLY A 550 1.58 -17.72 10.79
CA GLY A 550 2.29 -18.65 9.90
C GLY A 550 3.38 -17.99 9.05
N LEU A 551 4.14 -18.80 8.32
CA LEU A 551 5.12 -18.34 7.33
C LEU A 551 4.65 -18.72 5.92
N LEU A 552 4.61 -17.76 5.01
CA LEU A 552 4.48 -17.99 3.58
C LEU A 552 5.87 -17.88 2.95
N ASP A 553 6.49 -19.00 2.61
CA ASP A 553 7.83 -19.06 2.00
C ASP A 553 7.73 -19.64 0.59
N VAL A 554 7.88 -18.79 -0.42
CA VAL A 554 7.68 -19.14 -1.83
C VAL A 554 9.00 -19.00 -2.57
N VAL A 555 9.37 -20.06 -3.29
CA VAL A 555 10.65 -20.22 -3.98
C VAL A 555 10.40 -20.58 -5.43
N GLY A 556 11.10 -19.95 -6.35
CA GLY A 556 11.02 -20.32 -7.76
C GLY A 556 11.98 -19.58 -8.67
N TYR A 557 11.85 -19.78 -9.98
CA TYR A 557 12.45 -18.90 -10.98
C TYR A 557 11.71 -17.55 -10.95
N TYR A 558 10.38 -17.61 -10.99
CA TYR A 558 9.46 -16.52 -10.63
C TYR A 558 8.77 -16.87 -9.31
N ALA A 559 8.93 -16.07 -8.26
CA ALA A 559 8.25 -16.36 -6.98
C ALA A 559 6.76 -16.01 -7.03
N ILE A 560 6.44 -14.89 -7.69
CA ILE A 560 5.09 -14.46 -8.07
C ILE A 560 5.18 -13.88 -9.48
N GLN A 561 4.17 -14.14 -10.31
CA GLN A 561 4.01 -13.60 -11.66
C GLN A 561 2.56 -13.07 -11.79
N CYS A 562 2.41 -11.78 -12.08
CA CYS A 562 1.11 -11.14 -12.29
C CYS A 562 1.30 -9.91 -13.20
N GLU A 563 1.74 -10.14 -14.45
CA GLU A 563 2.37 -9.13 -15.33
C GLU A 563 1.54 -7.84 -15.53
N TYR A 564 0.21 -7.92 -15.47
CA TYR A 564 -0.72 -6.79 -15.66
C TYR A 564 -1.56 -6.44 -14.41
N HIS A 565 -1.33 -7.12 -13.27
CA HIS A 565 -2.20 -7.07 -12.09
C HIS A 565 -1.44 -6.72 -10.80
N LYS A 566 -2.17 -6.51 -9.70
CA LYS A 566 -1.62 -6.03 -8.43
C LYS A 566 -1.39 -7.14 -7.42
N LEU A 567 -0.47 -6.88 -6.50
CA LEU A 567 -0.16 -7.71 -5.34
C LEU A 567 -0.40 -6.91 -4.06
N TYR A 568 -1.32 -7.38 -3.21
CA TYR A 568 -1.63 -6.80 -1.90
C TYR A 568 -1.17 -7.77 -0.80
N ILE A 569 -0.55 -7.23 0.26
CA ILE A 569 -0.04 -8.01 1.38
C ILE A 569 -0.44 -7.33 2.69
N ASN A 570 -1.36 -7.96 3.41
CA ASN A 570 -1.94 -7.55 4.69
C ASN A 570 -1.37 -8.42 5.83
N ASP A 571 -0.41 -7.86 6.57
CA ASP A 571 0.23 -8.45 7.75
C ASP A 571 0.87 -9.86 7.56
N GLY A 572 1.64 -10.28 8.56
CA GLY A 572 2.25 -11.61 8.62
C GLY A 572 3.64 -11.73 7.99
N LYS A 573 4.17 -12.95 8.02
CA LYS A 573 5.53 -13.27 7.54
C LYS A 573 5.47 -13.86 6.14
N VAL A 574 5.82 -13.05 5.15
CA VAL A 574 5.98 -13.47 3.75
C VAL A 574 7.45 -13.42 3.37
N LYS A 575 7.92 -14.44 2.64
CA LYS A 575 9.29 -14.57 2.16
C LYS A 575 9.25 -15.10 0.72
N LEU A 576 9.60 -14.22 -0.23
CA LEU A 576 9.65 -14.56 -1.65
C LEU A 576 11.12 -14.70 -2.09
N ARG A 577 11.44 -15.80 -2.79
CA ARG A 577 12.79 -16.14 -3.25
C ARG A 577 12.78 -16.45 -4.75
N SER A 578 13.23 -15.49 -5.57
CA SER A 578 13.43 -15.69 -7.02
C SER A 578 14.89 -16.02 -7.33
N HIS A 579 15.12 -17.08 -8.11
CA HIS A 579 16.44 -17.47 -8.61
C HIS A 579 16.94 -16.59 -9.77
N ALA A 580 16.03 -15.88 -10.46
CA ALA A 580 16.35 -15.04 -11.61
C ALA A 580 16.23 -13.53 -11.33
N GLY A 581 15.82 -13.15 -10.12
CA GLY A 581 15.70 -11.76 -9.69
C GLY A 581 14.41 -11.05 -10.13
N HIS A 582 13.45 -11.80 -10.66
CA HIS A 582 12.17 -11.30 -11.17
C HIS A 582 11.04 -11.51 -10.15
N VAL A 583 10.41 -10.39 -9.74
CA VAL A 583 9.04 -10.33 -9.25
C VAL A 583 8.37 -9.25 -10.11
N TYR A 584 7.45 -9.67 -10.97
CA TYR A 584 6.75 -8.77 -11.89
C TYR A 584 5.45 -8.29 -11.24
N SER A 585 5.45 -7.03 -10.80
CA SER A 585 4.25 -6.30 -10.40
C SER A 585 4.38 -4.84 -10.82
N SER A 586 3.43 -4.32 -11.58
CA SER A 586 3.48 -2.97 -12.19
C SER A 586 3.06 -1.83 -11.25
N ALA A 587 2.73 -2.14 -9.99
CA ALA A 587 2.21 -1.18 -9.01
C ALA A 587 3.03 -1.14 -7.71
N PRO A 588 3.13 0.02 -7.03
CA PRO A 588 3.58 0.07 -5.64
C PRO A 588 2.60 -0.72 -4.74
N VAL A 589 3.14 -1.36 -3.70
CA VAL A 589 2.35 -2.02 -2.64
C VAL A 589 1.50 -0.96 -1.95
N LEU A 590 0.20 -0.94 -2.23
CA LEU A 590 -0.73 0.09 -1.77
C LEU A 590 -1.91 -0.48 -0.97
N ASP A 591 -1.96 0.04 0.25
CA ASP A 591 -3.14 0.40 1.04
C ASP A 591 -3.94 -0.69 1.78
N ASN A 592 -3.82 -0.64 3.11
CA ASN A 592 -4.96 -0.80 4.00
C ASN A 592 -5.40 0.60 4.43
N TYR A 593 -6.66 0.93 4.14
CA TYR A 593 -7.38 2.20 4.30
C TYR A 593 -7.29 2.89 5.69
N TYR A 594 -6.58 2.31 6.66
CA TYR A 594 -6.26 2.89 7.97
C TYR A 594 -4.80 2.62 8.45
N GLY A 595 -3.80 3.17 7.75
CA GLY A 595 -2.58 3.67 8.40
C GLY A 595 -1.45 2.66 8.69
N GLY A 596 -1.06 1.87 7.69
CA GLY A 596 0.15 1.03 7.78
C GLY A 596 0.87 0.89 6.45
N CYS A 597 2.01 1.56 6.29
CA CYS A 597 2.91 1.31 5.17
C CYS A 597 3.83 0.12 5.45
N TYR A 598 4.27 -0.56 4.39
CA TYR A 598 5.29 -1.60 4.44
C TYR A 598 6.49 -1.20 3.59
N TYR A 599 7.70 -1.45 4.08
CA TYR A 599 8.94 -1.12 3.37
C TYR A 599 9.42 -2.33 2.58
N ALA A 600 9.64 -2.15 1.27
CA ALA A 600 10.32 -3.12 0.42
C ALA A 600 11.63 -2.50 -0.10
N GLU A 601 12.78 -3.10 0.21
CA GLU A 601 14.08 -2.65 -0.31
C GLU A 601 14.31 -3.20 -1.72
N ILE A 602 13.92 -2.44 -2.75
CA ILE A 602 14.28 -2.75 -4.13
C ILE A 602 15.71 -2.24 -4.35
N SER A 603 16.67 -3.16 -4.42
CA SER A 603 18.08 -2.85 -4.71
C SER A 603 18.24 -2.14 -6.06
N ASN A 604 19.10 -1.12 -6.10
CA ASN A 604 19.23 -0.03 -7.10
C ASN A 604 19.63 -0.42 -8.54
N ASP A 605 19.03 -1.45 -9.14
CA ASP A 605 19.14 -1.78 -10.57
C ASP A 605 17.73 -1.99 -11.15
N TYR A 606 16.84 -1.00 -10.97
CA TYR A 606 15.61 -0.86 -11.75
C TYR A 606 15.73 0.44 -12.57
N ASP A 607 16.14 0.30 -13.83
CA ASP A 607 16.05 1.37 -14.82
C ASP A 607 14.69 1.22 -15.53
N GLY A 608 13.91 2.30 -15.57
CA GLY A 608 12.55 2.28 -16.12
C GLY A 608 12.49 2.35 -17.65
N ASP A 609 13.63 2.61 -18.31
CA ASP A 609 13.69 2.98 -19.72
C ASP A 609 14.41 1.94 -20.64
N ASP A 610 14.85 0.78 -20.12
CA ASP A 610 15.51 -0.28 -20.92
C ASP A 610 14.80 -1.66 -20.84
N PRO A 611 14.26 -2.19 -21.96
CA PRO A 611 13.59 -3.49 -22.00
C PRO A 611 14.53 -4.70 -22.14
N GLU A 612 15.86 -4.57 -22.28
CA GLU A 612 16.76 -5.73 -22.37
C GLU A 612 17.17 -6.30 -21.01
N ALA A 613 16.68 -7.50 -20.69
CA ALA A 613 16.96 -8.21 -19.44
C ALA A 613 18.46 -8.56 -19.26
N TYR A 614 19.17 -7.74 -18.49
CA TYR A 614 20.58 -7.98 -18.16
C TYR A 614 20.75 -9.09 -17.11
N ARG A 615 21.71 -9.99 -17.33
CA ARG A 615 21.97 -11.17 -16.47
C ARG A 615 23.15 -10.96 -15.51
N PRO A 616 22.94 -10.97 -14.18
CA PRO A 616 23.98 -11.27 -13.20
C PRO A 616 23.82 -12.68 -12.63
N THR A 617 24.90 -13.47 -12.62
CA THR A 617 24.87 -14.93 -12.36
C THR A 617 24.76 -15.35 -10.89
N THR A 618 24.71 -14.42 -9.94
CA THR A 618 24.57 -14.70 -8.50
C THR A 618 24.04 -13.46 -7.77
N ASN A 619 22.84 -13.52 -7.20
CA ASN A 619 22.43 -12.84 -5.96
C ASN A 619 21.00 -13.24 -5.57
N ILE A 620 20.80 -13.77 -4.36
CA ILE A 620 19.47 -14.02 -3.81
C ILE A 620 18.87 -12.68 -3.39
N LYS A 621 17.83 -12.20 -4.09
CA LYS A 621 17.03 -11.05 -3.65
C LYS A 621 15.99 -11.55 -2.62
N TYR A 622 16.10 -11.08 -1.39
CA TYR A 622 15.12 -11.34 -0.33
C TYR A 622 14.14 -10.18 -0.26
N PHE A 623 12.83 -10.47 -0.35
CA PHE A 623 11.81 -9.50 0.02
C PHE A 623 11.52 -9.65 1.52
N TYR A 624 11.96 -8.66 2.31
CA TYR A 624 11.55 -8.48 3.70
C TYR A 624 10.52 -7.35 3.75
N ILE A 625 9.28 -7.70 4.06
CA ILE A 625 8.18 -6.74 4.20
C ILE A 625 8.11 -6.35 5.68
N GLU A 626 8.86 -5.33 6.05
CA GLU A 626 8.86 -4.78 7.42
C GLU A 626 7.82 -3.68 7.55
N SER A 627 7.20 -3.57 8.73
CA SER A 627 6.31 -2.44 9.03
C SER A 627 7.07 -1.12 8.91
N ALA A 628 6.54 -0.19 8.13
CA ALA A 628 7.05 1.15 7.94
C ALA A 628 6.08 2.19 8.49
N ARG A 629 6.48 3.46 8.43
CA ARG A 629 5.69 4.61 8.83
C ARG A 629 5.92 5.77 7.87
N MET A 630 4.91 6.63 7.77
CA MET A 630 4.94 7.84 6.97
C MET A 630 5.41 9.03 7.80
N VAL A 631 6.42 9.72 7.30
CA VAL A 631 6.79 11.07 7.72
C VAL A 631 6.21 12.04 6.70
N THR A 632 5.16 12.75 7.09
CA THR A 632 4.52 13.77 6.25
C THR A 632 5.10 15.14 6.62
N ILE A 633 5.83 15.75 5.69
CA ILE A 633 6.41 17.08 5.87
C ILE A 633 5.46 18.08 5.20
N MET A 634 4.78 18.93 5.96
CA MET A 634 3.82 19.92 5.43
C MET A 634 4.45 21.32 5.37
N PRO A 635 4.12 22.17 4.38
CA PRO A 635 4.67 23.53 4.26
C PRO A 635 4.09 24.57 5.26
N ALA A 636 2.93 24.29 5.85
CA ALA A 636 2.10 25.27 6.59
C ALA A 636 1.88 26.56 5.79
N GLU A 637 2.31 27.72 6.32
CA GLU A 637 2.19 29.02 5.65
C GLU A 637 3.23 29.23 4.53
N GLY A 638 4.26 28.37 4.42
CA GLY A 638 5.33 28.50 3.44
C GLY A 638 4.94 28.00 2.05
N GLU A 639 5.77 28.31 1.05
CA GLU A 639 5.57 27.86 -0.33
C GLU A 639 6.36 26.57 -0.63
N GLY A 640 5.66 25.56 -1.12
CA GLY A 640 6.17 24.25 -1.57
C GLY A 640 5.10 23.15 -1.49
N GLU A 641 5.41 21.96 -2.02
CA GLU A 641 4.51 20.80 -1.97
C GLU A 641 4.74 19.95 -0.72
N THR A 642 3.71 19.27 -0.22
CA THR A 642 3.84 18.32 0.89
C THR A 642 4.77 17.17 0.49
N ILE A 643 5.85 16.97 1.25
CA ILE A 643 6.82 15.88 1.01
C ILE A 643 6.44 14.68 1.88
N PHE A 644 6.33 13.52 1.26
CA PHE A 644 6.09 12.25 1.94
C PHE A 644 7.38 11.42 1.96
N GLN A 645 7.78 10.91 3.13
CA GLN A 645 8.91 9.99 3.26
C GLN A 645 8.49 8.73 4.00
N THR A 646 8.84 7.56 3.47
CA THR A 646 8.58 6.26 4.10
C THR A 646 9.82 5.80 4.88
N VAL A 647 9.67 5.57 6.18
CA VAL A 647 10.77 5.18 7.09
C VAL A 647 10.39 3.86 7.78
N ARG A 648 11.35 2.93 7.93
CA ARG A 648 11.10 1.66 8.64
C ARG A 648 10.70 1.92 10.11
N LYS A 649 9.77 1.13 10.64
CA LYS A 649 9.38 1.22 12.06
C LYS A 649 10.54 0.74 12.93
N GLY A 650 11.02 1.61 13.82
CA GLY A 650 12.18 1.39 14.68
C GLY A 650 13.47 2.04 14.16
N GLU A 651 13.49 2.57 12.94
CA GLU A 651 14.65 3.31 12.41
C GLU A 651 14.77 4.72 12.97
N LYS A 652 15.98 5.28 12.87
CA LYS A 652 16.23 6.68 13.23
C LYS A 652 15.94 7.62 12.06
N TYR A 653 15.13 8.63 12.33
CA TYR A 653 14.86 9.73 11.41
C TYR A 653 15.54 11.01 11.91
N THR A 654 16.25 11.70 11.00
CA THR A 654 16.90 12.99 11.26
C THR A 654 16.05 14.11 10.68
N PHE A 655 15.74 15.13 11.48
CA PHE A 655 15.01 16.30 11.01
C PHE A 655 15.81 17.06 9.95
N PRO A 656 15.28 17.28 8.74
CA PRO A 656 16.01 17.92 7.66
C PRO A 656 16.15 19.43 7.87
N GLU A 657 17.01 20.07 7.07
CA GLU A 657 16.90 21.51 6.83
C GLU A 657 15.55 21.83 6.18
N CYS A 658 15.00 23.02 6.41
CA CYS A 658 13.69 23.39 5.86
C CYS A 658 13.75 23.50 4.32
N PRO A 659 12.97 22.69 3.58
CA PRO A 659 12.95 22.72 2.12
C PRO A 659 12.02 23.81 1.55
N TYR A 660 11.26 24.49 2.41
CA TYR A 660 10.18 25.41 2.02
C TYR A 660 10.62 26.86 1.99
N THR A 661 10.06 27.63 1.05
CA THR A 661 10.23 29.08 1.02
C THR A 661 9.40 29.71 2.14
N ALA A 662 10.05 30.49 3.00
CA ALA A 662 9.39 31.11 4.15
C ALA A 662 8.35 32.17 3.72
N PRO A 663 7.25 32.34 4.49
CA PRO A 663 6.28 33.40 4.26
C PRO A 663 6.92 34.80 4.21
N ALA A 664 6.29 35.73 3.50
CA ALA A 664 6.73 37.13 3.44
C ALA A 664 6.93 37.71 4.85
N GLY A 665 8.11 38.27 5.11
CA GLY A 665 8.48 38.82 6.42
C GLY A 665 8.90 37.79 7.48
N LYS A 666 8.85 36.48 7.23
CA LYS A 666 9.24 35.43 8.19
C LYS A 666 10.49 34.65 7.77
N GLN A 667 11.04 33.87 8.71
CA GLN A 667 12.12 32.90 8.51
C GLN A 667 11.85 31.60 9.27
N PHE A 668 12.46 30.49 8.84
CA PHE A 668 12.36 29.22 9.54
C PHE A 668 13.00 29.32 10.92
N TYR A 669 12.35 28.76 11.94
CA TYR A 669 12.87 28.72 13.31
C TYR A 669 13.17 27.28 13.75
N ARG A 670 12.20 26.36 13.57
CA ARG A 670 12.28 24.96 14.00
C ARG A 670 11.13 24.15 13.39
N TRP A 671 11.20 22.84 13.49
CA TRP A 671 10.08 21.96 13.17
C TRP A 671 9.12 21.86 14.35
N TYR A 672 7.83 21.71 14.07
CA TYR A 672 6.84 21.18 15.00
C TYR A 672 6.55 19.73 14.58
N LEU A 673 6.84 18.79 15.48
CA LEU A 673 6.48 17.39 15.35
C LEU A 673 5.08 17.20 15.91
N ASP A 674 4.16 16.77 15.05
CA ASP A 674 2.81 16.34 15.39
C ASP A 674 2.76 14.81 15.26
N SER A 675 2.73 14.15 16.42
CA SER A 675 2.60 12.69 16.55
C SER A 675 1.88 12.38 17.87
N TRP A 676 1.39 11.15 18.00
CA TRP A 676 0.60 10.72 19.16
C TRP A 676 1.47 10.55 20.43
N THR A 677 2.66 9.98 20.29
CA THR A 677 3.56 9.67 21.42
C THR A 677 4.64 10.71 21.69
N ASN A 678 4.91 11.61 20.74
CA ASN A 678 6.13 12.43 20.76
C ASN A 678 5.92 13.82 20.15
N LYS A 679 4.93 14.57 20.64
CA LYS A 679 4.62 15.94 20.15
C LYS A 679 5.68 16.98 20.54
N GLY A 680 5.80 18.06 19.77
CA GLY A 680 6.49 19.29 20.16
C GLY A 680 7.58 19.75 19.20
N GLU A 681 8.34 20.75 19.62
CA GLU A 681 9.28 21.46 18.74
C GLU A 681 10.63 20.72 18.63
N ARG A 682 11.19 20.63 17.42
CA ARG A 682 12.42 19.88 17.09
C ARG A 682 13.34 20.73 16.21
N VAL A 683 14.64 20.67 16.43
CA VAL A 683 15.62 21.43 15.61
C VAL A 683 16.06 20.63 14.38
N ALA A 684 16.48 21.32 13.31
CA ALA A 684 17.12 20.65 12.18
C ALA A 684 18.38 19.91 12.67
N GLY A 685 18.61 18.69 12.18
CA GLY A 685 19.67 17.79 12.63
C GLY A 685 19.37 16.99 13.91
N GLU A 686 18.23 17.22 14.60
CA GLU A 686 17.78 16.37 15.70
C GLU A 686 17.36 14.97 15.18
N THR A 687 17.39 13.93 16.03
CA THR A 687 17.02 12.57 15.63
C THR A 687 15.99 11.94 16.57
N ILE A 688 14.98 11.26 16.00
CA ILE A 688 13.98 10.46 16.71
C ILE A 688 13.95 9.02 16.18
N THR A 689 13.38 8.09 16.96
CA THR A 689 13.03 6.75 16.46
C THR A 689 11.59 6.77 15.95
N ILE A 690 11.35 6.27 14.73
CA ILE A 690 10.03 6.26 14.10
C ILE A 690 9.24 5.01 14.51
N THR A 691 8.23 5.17 15.37
CA THR A 691 7.36 4.05 15.83
C THR A 691 5.93 4.11 15.27
N GLU A 692 5.53 5.29 14.80
CA GLU A 692 4.20 5.67 14.33
C GLU A 692 4.32 6.65 13.16
N ASP A 693 3.21 6.91 12.48
CA ASP A 693 3.16 7.92 11.43
C ASP A 693 3.22 9.30 12.08
N ILE A 694 3.98 10.21 11.48
CA ILE A 694 4.23 11.54 12.04
C ILE A 694 4.01 12.61 10.98
N THR A 695 3.54 13.77 11.41
CA THR A 695 3.55 14.99 10.62
C THR A 695 4.61 15.94 11.18
N ILE A 696 5.39 16.58 10.31
CA ILE A 696 6.32 17.63 10.69
C ILE A 696 6.06 18.90 9.89
N THR A 697 6.04 20.04 10.57
CA THR A 697 5.56 21.31 10.02
C THR A 697 6.52 22.44 10.42
N PRO A 698 6.91 23.36 9.51
CA PRO A 698 7.84 24.42 9.86
C PRO A 698 7.16 25.46 10.77
N VAL A 699 7.83 25.79 11.87
CA VAL A 699 7.50 26.94 12.71
C VAL A 699 8.25 28.15 12.17
N TRP A 700 7.47 29.16 11.77
CA TRP A 700 7.97 30.41 11.24
C TRP A 700 8.07 31.46 12.36
N THR A 701 9.17 32.23 12.39
CA THR A 701 9.31 33.42 13.24
C THR A 701 9.44 34.66 12.37
N ASP A 702 8.99 35.81 12.88
CA ASP A 702 9.15 37.08 12.18
C ASP A 702 10.65 37.41 12.02
N LYS A 703 11.01 37.96 10.87
CA LYS A 703 12.34 38.54 10.64
C LYS A 703 12.43 39.86 11.42
N THR A 704 13.47 40.02 12.22
CA THR A 704 13.82 41.34 12.78
C THR A 704 14.00 42.33 11.62
N LEU A 705 13.28 43.44 11.66
CA LEU A 705 13.40 44.52 10.69
C LEU A 705 13.96 45.77 11.36
N TYR A 706 14.90 46.42 10.69
CA TYR A 706 15.42 47.74 11.04
C TYR A 706 15.01 48.78 10.00
N THR A 707 14.68 49.97 10.45
CA THR A 707 14.28 51.08 9.59
C THR A 707 15.48 51.98 9.29
N ILE A 708 15.75 52.19 8.00
CA ILE A 708 16.64 53.24 7.51
C ILE A 708 15.78 54.41 7.02
N THR A 709 15.92 55.58 7.63
CA THR A 709 15.20 56.79 7.19
C THR A 709 16.07 57.56 6.20
N ALA A 710 15.63 57.63 4.94
CA ALA A 710 16.31 58.30 3.85
C ALA A 710 15.64 59.64 3.50
N THR A 711 16.42 60.73 3.52
CA THR A 711 15.96 62.08 3.18
C THR A 711 16.89 62.76 2.18
N ALA A 712 16.34 63.67 1.39
CA ALA A 712 17.06 64.48 0.43
C ALA A 712 16.64 65.94 0.57
N GLY A 713 17.61 66.85 0.53
CA GLY A 713 17.36 68.29 0.47
C GLY A 713 16.76 68.74 -0.86
N GLU A 714 16.46 70.03 -0.97
CA GLU A 714 15.96 70.63 -2.21
C GLU A 714 16.96 70.45 -3.36
N HIS A 715 16.43 70.35 -4.60
CA HIS A 715 17.21 70.23 -5.85
C HIS A 715 17.94 68.89 -6.09
N GLY A 716 17.33 67.80 -5.60
CA GLY A 716 17.66 66.44 -6.03
C GLY A 716 16.77 65.42 -5.32
N TRP A 717 17.09 64.14 -5.47
CA TRP A 717 16.39 63.04 -4.80
C TRP A 717 17.34 61.92 -4.39
N ILE A 718 16.88 61.12 -3.42
CA ILE A 718 17.47 59.85 -3.03
C ILE A 718 16.48 58.73 -3.39
N THR A 719 16.96 57.52 -3.66
CA THR A 719 16.13 56.36 -3.97
C THR A 719 16.75 55.09 -3.36
N PRO A 720 16.01 54.33 -2.53
CA PRO A 720 14.69 54.65 -1.99
C PRO A 720 14.68 55.90 -1.07
N VAL A 721 13.51 56.52 -0.88
CA VAL A 721 13.28 57.71 -0.03
C VAL A 721 12.23 57.40 1.03
N GLY A 722 12.33 58.04 2.20
CA GLY A 722 11.45 57.78 3.34
C GLY A 722 11.96 56.65 4.23
N GLU A 723 11.05 55.96 4.91
CA GLU A 723 11.39 54.81 5.75
C GLU A 723 11.57 53.54 4.91
N VAL A 724 12.71 52.89 5.07
CA VAL A 724 13.10 51.68 4.32
C VAL A 724 13.39 50.56 5.31
N SER A 725 12.55 49.53 5.32
CA SER A 725 12.73 48.37 6.19
C SER A 725 13.74 47.39 5.61
N VAL A 726 14.75 47.03 6.39
CA VAL A 726 15.82 46.08 6.05
C VAL A 726 15.83 44.97 7.07
N ILE A 727 15.93 43.72 6.62
CA ILE A 727 16.04 42.54 7.50
C ILE A 727 17.39 42.60 8.26
N GLU A 728 17.41 42.15 9.51
CA GLU A 728 18.64 42.02 10.30
C GLU A 728 19.73 41.25 9.54
N GLY A 729 20.94 41.82 9.48
CA GLY A 729 22.06 41.30 8.69
C GLY A 729 21.95 41.53 7.18
N GLY A 730 20.83 42.09 6.69
CA GLY A 730 20.62 42.44 5.29
C GLY A 730 21.40 43.69 4.85
N ASN A 731 21.47 43.89 3.54
CA ASN A 731 22.13 45.04 2.90
C ASN A 731 21.11 45.92 2.17
N GLN A 732 21.29 47.23 2.18
CA GLN A 732 20.44 48.18 1.45
C GLN A 732 21.28 49.25 0.74
N ARG A 733 21.15 49.32 -0.59
CA ARG A 733 21.78 50.37 -1.42
C ARG A 733 20.82 51.55 -1.61
N PHE A 734 21.39 52.74 -1.56
CA PHE A 734 20.76 54.01 -1.88
C PHE A 734 21.49 54.62 -3.09
N THR A 735 20.71 55.21 -3.98
CA THR A 735 21.21 55.99 -5.12
C THR A 735 20.73 57.42 -4.97
N VAL A 736 21.62 58.38 -5.23
CA VAL A 736 21.37 59.81 -5.15
C VAL A 736 21.44 60.40 -6.55
N SER A 737 20.55 61.34 -6.87
CA SER A 737 20.53 62.04 -8.15
C SER A 737 20.23 63.52 -7.93
N PRO A 738 21.15 64.43 -8.29
CA PRO A 738 20.89 65.87 -8.22
C PRO A 738 20.00 66.33 -9.39
N ASP A 739 19.37 67.48 -9.24
CA ASP A 739 18.70 68.20 -10.33
C ASP A 739 19.72 68.89 -11.25
N ALA A 740 20.50 68.07 -11.95
CA ALA A 740 21.57 68.52 -12.84
C ALA A 740 21.04 69.33 -14.04
N GLY A 741 19.77 69.13 -14.42
CA GLY A 741 19.09 69.93 -15.46
C GLY A 741 18.90 71.40 -15.07
N ASN A 742 18.71 71.67 -13.77
CA ASN A 742 18.74 73.02 -13.20
C ASN A 742 20.12 73.41 -12.64
N GLY A 743 21.17 72.64 -12.96
CA GLY A 743 22.55 72.94 -12.60
C GLY A 743 22.90 72.64 -11.15
N TYR A 744 22.33 71.61 -10.52
CA TYR A 744 22.72 71.18 -9.16
C TYR A 744 23.62 69.94 -9.17
N ARG A 745 24.41 69.77 -8.10
CA ARG A 745 25.25 68.59 -7.81
C ARG A 745 25.12 68.16 -6.35
N ILE A 746 25.57 66.95 -6.04
CA ILE A 746 25.65 66.44 -4.66
C ILE A 746 26.71 67.24 -3.90
N LYS A 747 26.33 67.80 -2.75
CA LYS A 747 27.22 68.54 -1.84
C LYS A 747 27.81 67.64 -0.77
N ASP A 748 26.97 66.81 -0.15
CA ASP A 748 27.35 65.85 0.90
C ASP A 748 26.25 64.79 1.07
N ILE A 749 26.64 63.61 1.52
CA ILE A 749 25.75 62.55 2.00
C ILE A 749 26.16 62.25 3.43
N LYS A 750 25.20 62.19 4.34
CA LYS A 750 25.42 61.94 5.77
C LYS A 750 24.70 60.67 6.19
N VAL A 751 25.39 59.79 6.89
CA VAL A 751 24.85 58.55 7.44
C VAL A 751 24.93 58.62 8.96
N ASN A 752 23.79 58.51 9.64
CA ASN A 752 23.66 58.75 11.08
C ASN A 752 24.29 60.11 11.51
N GLY A 753 24.16 61.12 10.65
CA GLY A 753 24.74 62.47 10.84
C GLY A 753 26.23 62.62 10.49
N VAL A 754 26.93 61.56 10.07
CA VAL A 754 28.35 61.59 9.69
C VAL A 754 28.51 61.64 8.17
N SER A 755 29.25 62.63 7.65
CA SER A 755 29.54 62.75 6.22
C SER A 755 30.29 61.52 5.68
N VAL A 756 29.81 60.99 4.56
CA VAL A 756 30.42 59.92 3.75
C VAL A 756 30.86 60.41 2.36
N GLY A 757 30.75 61.72 2.09
CA GLY A 757 31.18 62.36 0.85
C GLY A 757 30.10 62.44 -0.23
N THR A 758 30.52 62.65 -1.48
CA THR A 758 29.64 62.98 -2.62
C THR A 758 29.39 61.82 -3.60
N ASN A 759 29.77 60.59 -3.25
CA ASN A 759 29.52 59.42 -4.09
C ASN A 759 28.00 59.21 -4.27
N PRO A 760 27.45 59.20 -5.51
CA PRO A 760 26.01 59.03 -5.72
C PRO A 760 25.45 57.67 -5.26
N TYR A 761 26.29 56.75 -4.76
CA TYR A 761 25.87 55.48 -4.21
C TYR A 761 26.36 55.30 -2.76
N TYR A 762 25.47 54.83 -1.88
CA TYR A 762 25.82 54.37 -0.54
C TYR A 762 25.13 53.04 -0.25
N THR A 763 25.84 52.09 0.35
CA THR A 763 25.27 50.79 0.77
C THR A 763 25.44 50.64 2.28
N PHE A 764 24.33 50.43 2.98
CA PHE A 764 24.37 49.85 4.32
C PHE A 764 24.59 48.35 4.18
N GLU A 765 25.61 47.81 4.82
CA GLU A 765 25.89 46.38 4.87
C GLU A 765 25.64 45.84 6.28
N ASN A 766 25.13 44.61 6.38
CA ASN A 766 24.88 43.90 7.64
C ASN A 766 24.12 44.77 8.67
N VAL A 767 22.92 45.22 8.32
CA VAL A 767 22.12 46.14 9.15
C VAL A 767 21.66 45.46 10.43
N THR A 768 22.14 45.93 11.59
CA THR A 768 21.78 45.42 12.94
C THR A 768 21.14 46.49 13.84
N ALA A 769 20.78 47.64 13.27
CA ALA A 769 20.13 48.74 13.98
C ALA A 769 19.41 49.69 13.00
N ASN A 770 18.45 50.47 13.50
CA ASN A 770 17.86 51.58 12.75
C ASN A 770 18.93 52.63 12.42
N ALA A 771 18.81 53.28 11.26
CA ALA A 771 19.78 54.26 10.78
C ALA A 771 19.12 55.43 10.01
N THR A 772 19.89 56.46 9.69
CA THR A 772 19.47 57.55 8.79
C THR A 772 20.48 57.77 7.67
N ILE A 773 19.99 58.21 6.52
CA ILE A 773 20.79 58.75 5.41
C ILE A 773 20.17 60.06 4.91
N GLU A 774 20.98 61.11 4.82
CA GLU A 774 20.55 62.47 4.50
C GLU A 774 21.42 63.03 3.38
N VAL A 775 20.83 63.67 2.37
CA VAL A 775 21.57 64.22 1.21
C VAL A 775 21.43 65.74 1.15
N GLU A 776 22.54 66.44 0.95
CA GLU A 776 22.56 67.87 0.61
C GLU A 776 23.00 68.10 -0.85
N PHE A 777 22.42 69.11 -1.49
CA PHE A 777 22.76 69.54 -2.86
C PHE A 777 23.26 70.98 -2.88
N GLU A 778 24.00 71.34 -3.92
CA GLU A 778 24.47 72.71 -4.19
C GLU A 778 24.47 73.02 -5.70
N LEU A 779 24.52 74.31 -6.05
CA LEU A 779 24.65 74.74 -7.45
C LEU A 779 26.02 74.37 -8.03
N SER A 780 26.02 74.01 -9.30
CA SER A 780 27.16 73.71 -10.16
C SER A 780 27.34 74.83 -11.18
N ASP A 781 28.57 75.31 -11.36
CA ASP A 781 28.90 76.42 -12.27
C ASP A 781 28.90 76.03 -13.77
N THR A 782 28.62 74.76 -14.07
CA THR A 782 28.67 74.16 -15.41
C THR A 782 27.50 73.21 -15.62
N VAL A 783 26.87 73.28 -16.80
CA VAL A 783 25.74 72.43 -17.25
C VAL A 783 26.17 71.61 -18.47
N LEU A 784 25.70 70.36 -18.52
CA LEU A 784 25.99 69.37 -19.57
C LEU A 784 24.70 68.96 -20.30
N GLU A 785 24.73 68.98 -21.63
CA GLU A 785 23.65 68.49 -22.50
C GLU A 785 24.15 67.35 -23.38
N ALA A 786 23.39 66.25 -23.49
CA ALA A 786 23.70 65.12 -24.37
C ALA A 786 22.46 64.60 -25.11
N THR A 787 22.60 64.25 -26.39
CA THR A 787 21.53 63.66 -27.20
C THR A 787 22.06 62.56 -28.12
N TYR A 788 21.21 61.59 -28.46
CA TYR A 788 21.48 60.54 -29.44
C TYR A 788 20.45 60.60 -30.57
N ASN A 789 20.91 60.72 -31.82
CA ASN A 789 20.05 60.87 -32.99
C ASN A 789 19.93 59.56 -33.78
N GLY A 790 18.82 58.83 -33.60
CA GLY A 790 18.50 57.64 -34.39
C GLY A 790 18.00 56.46 -33.55
N THR A 791 18.04 55.26 -34.12
CA THR A 791 17.68 54.00 -33.49
C THR A 791 18.77 52.96 -33.66
N ILE A 792 18.97 52.09 -32.66
CA ILE A 792 19.92 50.98 -32.70
C ILE A 792 19.14 49.68 -32.91
N LEU A 793 19.50 48.87 -33.90
CA LEU A 793 18.98 47.49 -33.99
C LEU A 793 19.66 46.62 -32.91
N ALA A 794 18.90 45.84 -32.14
CA ALA A 794 19.46 44.97 -31.11
C ALA A 794 20.55 44.03 -31.68
N GLY A 795 21.60 43.79 -30.91
CA GLY A 795 22.84 43.16 -31.35
C GLY A 795 23.87 44.12 -31.96
N ASN A 796 23.53 45.38 -32.22
CA ASN A 796 24.47 46.41 -32.67
C ASN A 796 24.96 47.33 -31.54
N LYS A 797 25.97 48.13 -31.90
CA LYS A 797 26.71 49.06 -31.04
C LYS A 797 26.18 50.49 -31.17
N ILE A 798 26.47 51.33 -30.19
CA ILE A 798 26.32 52.79 -30.32
C ILE A 798 27.22 53.31 -31.45
N THR A 799 26.68 54.24 -32.23
CA THR A 799 27.41 54.97 -33.27
C THR A 799 27.80 56.34 -32.73
N PRO A 800 29.10 56.65 -32.49
CA PRO A 800 29.52 57.93 -31.93
C PRO A 800 29.11 59.15 -32.76
N GLU A 801 28.97 58.98 -34.08
CA GLU A 801 28.52 60.03 -35.01
C GLU A 801 27.10 60.52 -34.73
N ASN A 802 26.27 59.70 -34.08
CA ASN A 802 24.90 60.04 -33.69
C ASN A 802 24.81 60.73 -32.31
N ILE A 803 25.91 60.76 -31.54
CA ILE A 803 25.98 61.44 -30.24
C ILE A 803 26.31 62.92 -30.44
N GLN A 804 25.60 63.80 -29.75
CA GLN A 804 25.92 65.23 -29.66
C GLN A 804 25.96 65.65 -28.19
N ILE A 805 27.10 66.16 -27.72
CA ILE A 805 27.31 66.60 -26.34
C ILE A 805 27.83 68.04 -26.34
N THR A 806 27.28 68.89 -25.48
CA THR A 806 27.77 70.26 -25.26
C THR A 806 27.77 70.64 -23.78
N THR A 807 28.74 71.45 -23.37
CA THR A 807 28.76 72.10 -22.06
C THR A 807 28.48 73.60 -22.18
N HIS A 808 27.91 74.21 -21.14
CA HIS A 808 27.86 75.65 -21.02
C HIS A 808 27.95 76.09 -19.54
N HIS A 809 28.58 77.24 -19.30
CA HIS A 809 28.53 77.89 -17.99
C HIS A 809 27.20 78.61 -17.80
N VAL A 810 26.73 78.69 -16.55
CA VAL A 810 25.48 79.38 -16.18
C VAL A 810 25.60 80.91 -16.24
N SER A 811 26.79 81.43 -16.56
CA SER A 811 27.03 82.87 -16.73
C SER A 811 26.64 83.36 -18.13
N ASN A 812 25.99 84.53 -18.18
CA ASN A 812 25.54 85.16 -19.43
C ASN A 812 26.73 85.90 -20.09
N PRO A 813 27.09 85.63 -21.36
CA PRO A 813 26.36 84.84 -22.36
C PRO A 813 26.62 83.32 -22.32
N MET A 814 25.55 82.53 -22.51
CA MET A 814 25.64 81.10 -22.76
C MET A 814 26.48 80.82 -24.02
N VAL A 815 27.70 80.32 -23.81
CA VAL A 815 28.52 79.75 -24.89
C VAL A 815 28.43 78.23 -24.76
N LYS A 816 27.77 77.57 -25.72
CA LYS A 816 27.79 76.11 -25.83
C LYS A 816 29.10 75.66 -26.46
N THR A 817 29.88 74.89 -25.72
CA THR A 817 31.15 74.30 -26.16
C THR A 817 30.91 72.83 -26.50
N PRO A 818 31.19 72.37 -27.73
CA PRO A 818 31.12 70.94 -28.07
C PRO A 818 32.12 70.12 -27.26
N VAL A 819 31.69 68.97 -26.75
CA VAL A 819 32.57 67.99 -26.09
C VAL A 819 32.66 66.76 -26.99
N SER A 820 33.85 66.18 -27.11
CA SER A 820 34.04 64.93 -27.87
C SER A 820 33.31 63.78 -27.18
N ALA A 821 32.62 62.95 -27.96
CA ALA A 821 31.95 61.76 -27.44
C ALA A 821 32.92 60.74 -26.81
N GLY A 822 34.23 60.86 -27.03
CA GLY A 822 35.26 60.04 -26.38
C GLY A 822 35.83 60.60 -25.06
N ASP A 823 35.54 61.87 -24.73
CA ASP A 823 36.10 62.56 -23.55
C ASP A 823 35.15 62.52 -22.33
N VAL A 824 33.99 61.87 -22.48
CA VAL A 824 32.96 61.72 -21.44
C VAL A 824 32.87 60.27 -20.95
N GLN A 825 32.32 60.07 -19.75
CA GLN A 825 31.97 58.76 -19.23
C GLN A 825 30.48 58.47 -19.47
N TYR A 826 30.16 57.23 -19.83
CA TYR A 826 28.78 56.78 -20.03
C TYR A 826 28.41 55.76 -18.95
N TRP A 827 27.16 55.80 -18.49
CA TRP A 827 26.65 54.86 -17.48
C TRP A 827 25.26 54.37 -17.87
N TYR A 828 25.00 53.08 -17.61
CA TYR A 828 23.69 52.44 -17.76
C TYR A 828 23.38 51.63 -16.50
N ASN A 829 22.18 51.81 -15.93
CA ASN A 829 21.75 51.20 -14.67
C ASN A 829 22.77 51.32 -13.49
N GLY A 830 23.60 52.37 -13.50
CA GLY A 830 24.61 52.62 -12.47
C GLY A 830 25.95 51.90 -12.66
N GLU A 831 26.13 51.17 -13.76
CA GLU A 831 27.42 50.61 -14.18
C GLU A 831 28.08 51.46 -15.28
N GLN A 832 29.40 51.57 -15.25
CA GLN A 832 30.15 52.36 -16.22
C GLN A 832 30.33 51.58 -17.52
N ILE A 833 29.90 52.17 -18.64
CA ILE A 833 30.22 51.69 -19.98
C ILE A 833 31.65 52.13 -20.31
N THR A 834 32.61 51.26 -20.02
CA THR A 834 34.06 51.51 -20.19
C THR A 834 34.53 51.55 -21.64
N ASP A 835 33.78 50.92 -22.55
CA ASP A 835 33.98 50.99 -24.00
C ASP A 835 32.62 51.20 -24.71
N PRO A 836 32.15 52.45 -24.83
CA PRO A 836 30.85 52.76 -25.43
C PRO A 836 30.78 52.46 -26.93
N VAL A 837 31.93 52.31 -27.61
CA VAL A 837 31.99 51.95 -29.03
C VAL A 837 31.84 50.44 -29.20
N ASN A 838 32.25 49.63 -28.23
CA ASN A 838 32.08 48.17 -28.25
C ASN A 838 30.91 47.64 -27.41
N PHE A 839 30.24 48.47 -26.63
CA PHE A 839 29.02 48.11 -25.89
C PHE A 839 27.89 47.74 -26.87
N VAL A 840 27.39 46.50 -26.74
CA VAL A 840 26.33 45.93 -27.58
C VAL A 840 25.04 45.85 -26.76
N PHE A 841 23.93 46.35 -27.31
CA PHE A 841 22.62 46.22 -26.68
C PHE A 841 22.00 44.88 -27.05
N GLY A 842 21.68 44.06 -26.05
CA GLY A 842 21.05 42.75 -26.25
C GLY A 842 19.59 42.86 -26.71
N ALA A 843 19.01 41.72 -27.12
CA ALA A 843 17.60 41.64 -27.54
C ALA A 843 16.61 41.89 -26.38
N ASP A 844 17.05 41.67 -25.15
CA ASP A 844 16.39 42.01 -23.89
C ASP A 844 16.23 43.53 -23.67
N LEU A 845 16.98 44.36 -24.39
CA LEU A 845 17.02 45.82 -24.23
C LEU A 845 16.24 46.59 -25.31
N ILE A 846 15.38 45.93 -26.10
CA ILE A 846 14.51 46.57 -27.10
C ILE A 846 13.54 47.54 -26.39
N GLY A 847 13.59 48.83 -26.74
CA GLY A 847 12.82 49.88 -26.07
C GLY A 847 13.54 51.24 -26.02
N ASN A 848 13.07 52.14 -25.15
CA ASN A 848 13.71 53.43 -24.90
C ASN A 848 14.61 53.34 -23.65
N LEU A 849 15.92 53.41 -23.84
CA LEU A 849 16.93 53.33 -22.79
C LEU A 849 17.39 54.74 -22.36
N ARG A 850 17.70 54.90 -21.08
CA ARG A 850 18.36 56.10 -20.53
C ARG A 850 19.83 55.80 -20.30
N ILE A 851 20.71 56.63 -20.85
CA ILE A 851 22.16 56.56 -20.63
C ILE A 851 22.60 57.86 -19.98
N THR A 852 23.22 57.77 -18.81
CA THR A 852 23.81 58.92 -18.13
C THR A 852 25.17 59.23 -18.75
N VAL A 853 25.44 60.50 -18.98
CA VAL A 853 26.71 61.02 -19.51
C VAL A 853 27.32 61.94 -18.46
N THR A 854 28.56 61.67 -18.08
CA THR A 854 29.30 62.40 -17.03
C THR A 854 30.54 63.06 -17.64
N TYR A 855 30.72 64.36 -17.41
CA TYR A 855 31.89 65.13 -17.84
C TYR A 855 32.30 66.13 -16.74
N GLU A 856 33.58 66.12 -16.35
CA GLU A 856 34.14 67.01 -15.30
C GLU A 856 33.32 67.08 -13.99
N GLY A 857 32.63 66.00 -13.62
CA GLY A 857 31.79 65.92 -12.41
C GLY A 857 30.37 66.49 -12.55
N VAL A 858 29.95 66.83 -13.77
CA VAL A 858 28.58 67.20 -14.13
C VAL A 858 27.95 66.04 -14.91
N GLU A 859 26.67 65.75 -14.67
CA GLU A 859 25.95 64.62 -15.28
C GLU A 859 24.71 65.07 -16.03
N THR A 860 24.31 64.30 -17.05
CA THR A 860 23.09 64.51 -17.83
C THR A 860 22.58 63.19 -18.39
N THR A 861 21.34 63.11 -18.88
CA THR A 861 20.77 61.87 -19.44
C THR A 861 20.43 62.03 -20.92
N MET A 862 20.90 61.10 -21.76
CA MET A 862 20.43 60.95 -23.14
C MET A 862 19.50 59.74 -23.28
N LEU A 863 18.53 59.83 -24.21
CA LEU A 863 17.64 58.73 -24.56
C LEU A 863 18.13 58.03 -25.83
N VAL A 864 18.17 56.70 -25.82
CA VAL A 864 18.56 55.86 -26.95
C VAL A 864 17.45 54.85 -27.21
N LYS A 865 16.94 54.78 -28.44
CA LYS A 865 15.89 53.82 -28.82
C LYS A 865 16.50 52.59 -29.49
N VAL A 866 16.35 51.42 -28.87
CA VAL A 866 16.71 50.12 -29.42
C VAL A 866 15.46 49.46 -30.03
N VAL A 867 15.61 48.81 -31.18
CA VAL A 867 14.55 48.15 -31.96
C VAL A 867 14.95 46.73 -32.36
N GLY A 868 13.99 45.86 -32.63
CA GLY A 868 14.23 44.53 -33.19
C GLY A 868 13.79 44.41 -34.65
N HIS A 869 13.92 43.20 -35.22
CA HIS A 869 13.24 42.84 -36.46
C HIS A 869 11.77 42.53 -36.18
N GLU A 870 10.89 42.95 -37.09
CA GLU A 870 9.45 42.75 -36.96
C GLU A 870 9.07 41.30 -37.28
N ILE A 871 8.32 40.67 -36.37
CA ILE A 871 7.66 39.38 -36.57
C ILE A 871 6.16 39.67 -36.73
N THR A 872 5.59 39.19 -37.83
CA THR A 872 4.16 39.26 -38.12
C THR A 872 3.58 37.85 -38.27
N PHE A 873 2.27 37.70 -38.06
CA PHE A 873 1.56 36.42 -38.11
C PHE A 873 0.44 36.46 -39.14
N ASN A 874 0.31 35.39 -39.92
CA ASN A 874 -0.65 35.26 -41.01
C ASN A 874 -1.51 34.00 -40.84
N ALA A 875 -2.83 34.17 -40.86
CA ALA A 875 -3.80 33.09 -40.65
C ALA A 875 -3.79 32.01 -41.75
N ASN A 876 -3.23 32.32 -42.93
CA ASN A 876 -2.99 31.35 -44.02
C ASN A 876 -4.19 30.44 -44.34
N GLY A 877 -5.37 31.05 -44.51
CA GLY A 877 -6.63 30.35 -44.78
C GLY A 877 -7.58 30.24 -43.57
N GLY A 878 -7.06 30.39 -42.34
CA GLY A 878 -7.89 30.61 -41.14
C GLY A 878 -8.39 32.06 -41.02
N THR A 879 -9.06 32.37 -39.91
CA THR A 879 -9.62 33.70 -39.61
C THR A 879 -9.13 34.26 -38.28
N GLY A 880 -9.17 35.59 -38.11
CA GLY A 880 -8.73 36.27 -36.88
C GLY A 880 -7.51 37.18 -37.07
N THR A 881 -6.93 37.65 -35.96
CA THR A 881 -5.77 38.55 -35.90
C THR A 881 -4.90 38.19 -34.70
N MET A 882 -3.58 38.27 -34.86
CA MET A 882 -2.59 37.98 -33.82
C MET A 882 -1.56 39.12 -33.78
N ASP A 883 -1.17 39.56 -32.58
CA ASP A 883 -0.29 40.72 -32.42
C ASP A 883 1.15 40.42 -32.86
N GLY A 884 1.72 41.33 -33.66
CA GLY A 884 3.13 41.28 -34.06
C GLY A 884 4.07 41.75 -32.93
N THR A 885 5.35 41.37 -33.03
CA THR A 885 6.37 41.75 -32.03
C THR A 885 7.71 42.12 -32.69
N GLN A 886 8.65 42.65 -31.91
CA GLN A 886 10.02 42.90 -32.36
C GLN A 886 11.02 42.00 -31.62
N TYR A 887 11.89 41.32 -32.37
CA TYR A 887 12.88 40.39 -31.82
C TYR A 887 14.18 40.36 -32.64
N VAL A 888 15.28 39.89 -32.06
CA VAL A 888 16.53 39.55 -32.77
C VAL A 888 17.14 38.31 -32.11
N GLY A 889 17.52 37.31 -32.89
CA GLY A 889 18.08 36.05 -32.40
C GLY A 889 17.04 34.93 -32.27
N VAL A 890 17.28 33.96 -31.39
CA VAL A 890 16.48 32.74 -31.26
C VAL A 890 15.13 33.03 -30.58
N TYR A 891 14.09 33.17 -31.39
CA TYR A 891 12.70 33.37 -30.97
C TYR A 891 12.00 32.02 -30.75
N THR A 892 11.29 31.86 -29.64
CA THR A 892 10.45 30.68 -29.39
C THR A 892 9.14 30.81 -30.17
N LEU A 893 8.85 29.83 -31.03
CA LEU A 893 7.62 29.80 -31.82
C LEU A 893 6.42 29.44 -30.94
N PRO A 894 5.28 30.16 -31.05
CA PRO A 894 4.06 29.79 -30.33
C PRO A 894 3.59 28.37 -30.69
N THR A 895 3.31 27.54 -29.68
CA THR A 895 2.80 26.17 -29.85
C THR A 895 1.31 26.12 -30.21
N TYR A 896 0.61 27.24 -30.06
CA TYR A 896 -0.79 27.44 -30.43
C TYR A 896 -0.92 28.71 -31.28
N THR A 897 -2.13 28.98 -31.77
CA THR A 897 -2.45 30.18 -32.54
C THR A 897 -3.78 30.78 -32.06
N ASP A 898 -3.88 32.10 -32.11
CA ASP A 898 -5.13 32.84 -31.87
C ASP A 898 -6.03 32.90 -33.12
N PHE A 899 -5.59 32.32 -34.24
CA PHE A 899 -6.40 32.18 -35.44
C PHE A 899 -7.41 31.04 -35.31
N GLU A 900 -8.65 31.29 -35.74
CA GLU A 900 -9.68 30.28 -35.91
C GLU A 900 -9.36 29.42 -37.13
N ALA A 901 -9.37 28.09 -36.94
CA ALA A 901 -8.97 27.13 -37.96
C ALA A 901 -9.99 27.05 -39.11
N PRO A 902 -9.56 26.77 -40.35
CA PRO A 902 -10.46 26.42 -41.45
C PRO A 902 -11.34 25.21 -41.08
N ALA A 903 -12.58 25.18 -41.59
CA ALA A 903 -13.51 24.09 -41.30
C ALA A 903 -12.92 22.71 -41.60
N GLY A 904 -12.95 21.81 -40.62
CA GLY A 904 -12.39 20.46 -40.69
C GLY A 904 -10.88 20.36 -40.44
N LYS A 905 -10.19 21.46 -40.13
CA LYS A 905 -8.75 21.49 -39.86
C LYS A 905 -8.43 21.81 -38.38
N GLN A 906 -7.23 21.41 -37.96
CA GLN A 906 -6.57 21.83 -36.71
C GLN A 906 -5.21 22.48 -37.00
N PHE A 907 -4.68 23.24 -36.04
CA PHE A 907 -3.37 23.89 -36.14
C PHE A 907 -2.24 22.87 -36.04
N LYS A 908 -1.30 22.91 -36.98
CA LYS A 908 -0.14 21.99 -37.08
C LYS A 908 1.19 22.66 -36.69
N GLY A 909 1.30 23.98 -36.83
CA GLY A 909 2.54 24.74 -36.59
C GLY A 909 2.69 25.93 -37.52
N TRP A 910 3.90 26.51 -37.57
CA TRP A 910 4.22 27.71 -38.35
C TRP A 910 5.15 27.43 -39.54
N ALA A 911 5.01 28.19 -40.61
CA ALA A 911 5.87 28.19 -41.80
C ALA A 911 6.29 29.62 -42.20
N LEU A 912 7.36 29.77 -42.99
CA LEU A 912 7.84 31.07 -43.50
C LEU A 912 7.19 31.48 -44.85
N ALA A 913 6.25 30.69 -45.35
CA ALA A 913 5.53 30.95 -46.59
C ALA A 913 4.18 30.23 -46.59
N THR A 914 3.22 30.76 -47.36
CA THR A 914 1.85 30.23 -47.55
C THR A 914 1.79 28.71 -47.78
N ASN A 915 2.72 28.18 -48.59
CA ASN A 915 2.83 26.76 -48.94
C ASN A 915 4.12 26.11 -48.38
N GLY A 916 4.69 26.67 -47.31
CA GLY A 916 5.92 26.15 -46.70
C GLY A 916 5.68 24.89 -45.87
N ALA A 917 6.75 24.11 -45.66
CA ALA A 917 6.75 23.08 -44.62
C ALA A 917 6.72 23.74 -43.22
N VAL A 918 6.19 23.01 -42.23
CA VAL A 918 6.27 23.43 -40.82
C VAL A 918 7.74 23.53 -40.42
N ILE A 919 8.10 24.60 -39.70
CA ILE A 919 9.44 24.80 -39.17
C ILE A 919 9.74 23.68 -38.15
N GLU A 920 10.83 22.95 -38.36
CA GLU A 920 11.24 21.86 -37.46
C GLU A 920 11.82 22.43 -36.14
N GLY A 921 11.15 22.16 -35.03
CA GLY A 921 11.55 22.57 -33.68
C GLY A 921 10.76 23.75 -33.11
N ALA A 922 10.95 24.00 -31.81
CA ALA A 922 10.19 25.01 -31.07
C ALA A 922 10.72 26.46 -31.20
N THR A 923 11.76 26.70 -32.01
CA THR A 923 12.42 28.01 -32.11
C THR A 923 12.84 28.35 -33.54
N TYR A 924 12.96 29.66 -33.82
CA TYR A 924 13.43 30.19 -35.10
C TYR A 924 14.40 31.36 -34.87
N ASN A 925 15.50 31.42 -35.62
CA ASN A 925 16.51 32.47 -35.45
C ASN A 925 16.22 33.69 -36.35
N VAL A 926 15.67 34.75 -35.75
CA VAL A 926 15.25 35.98 -36.41
C VAL A 926 16.46 36.87 -36.69
N THR A 927 16.81 37.02 -37.97
CA THR A 927 17.94 37.83 -38.47
C THR A 927 17.54 38.91 -39.47
N GLU A 928 16.26 38.95 -39.82
CA GLU A 928 15.58 39.95 -40.64
C GLU A 928 14.08 39.93 -40.29
N PRO A 929 13.26 40.90 -40.73
CA PRO A 929 11.81 40.87 -40.52
C PRO A 929 11.18 39.64 -41.19
N ILE A 930 10.23 38.99 -40.49
CA ILE A 930 9.58 37.75 -40.95
C ILE A 930 8.06 37.80 -40.81
N GLU A 931 7.38 37.00 -41.64
CA GLU A 931 5.96 36.69 -41.54
C GLU A 931 5.80 35.18 -41.33
N LEU A 932 5.14 34.79 -40.24
CA LEU A 932 4.87 33.41 -39.86
C LEU A 932 3.45 33.02 -40.28
N PHE A 933 3.34 32.05 -41.18
CA PHE A 933 2.09 31.54 -41.74
C PHE A 933 1.64 30.33 -40.93
N ALA A 934 0.39 30.32 -40.48
CA ALA A 934 -0.20 29.16 -39.82
C ALA A 934 -0.28 27.97 -40.80
N VAL A 935 -0.03 26.76 -40.32
CA VAL A 935 -0.17 25.52 -41.10
C VAL A 935 -1.29 24.69 -40.48
N TRP A 936 -2.15 24.16 -41.34
CA TRP A 936 -3.39 23.49 -40.96
C TRP A 936 -3.40 22.04 -41.47
N GLU A 937 -3.84 21.09 -40.66
CA GLU A 937 -4.02 19.67 -41.03
C GLU A 937 -5.44 19.18 -40.76
N ASP A 938 -5.88 18.13 -41.42
CA ASP A 938 -7.25 17.58 -41.24
C ASP A 938 -7.43 16.98 -39.84
N ILE A 939 -8.59 17.25 -39.22
CA ILE A 939 -8.97 16.63 -37.95
C ILE A 939 -9.19 15.13 -38.20
N PRO A 940 -8.46 14.23 -37.51
CA PRO A 940 -8.63 12.79 -37.68
C PRO A 940 -10.06 12.35 -37.30
N HIS A 941 -10.69 11.54 -38.15
CA HIS A 941 -11.98 10.90 -37.86
C HIS A 941 -12.01 9.47 -38.40
N THR A 942 -12.83 8.61 -37.80
CA THR A 942 -13.03 7.24 -38.25
C THR A 942 -14.09 7.17 -39.34
N HIS A 943 -13.82 6.41 -40.41
CA HIS A 943 -14.78 6.21 -41.50
C HIS A 943 -15.79 5.12 -41.16
N THR A 944 -17.07 5.42 -41.39
CA THR A 944 -18.18 4.45 -41.31
C THR A 944 -18.95 4.51 -42.63
N HIS A 945 -18.69 3.56 -43.52
CA HIS A 945 -19.33 3.47 -44.83
C HIS A 945 -20.76 2.93 -44.74
N SER A 946 -21.66 3.47 -45.56
CA SER A 946 -23.07 3.07 -45.61
C SER A 946 -23.23 1.61 -46.07
N THR A 947 -24.23 0.91 -45.52
CA THR A 947 -24.66 -0.41 -46.03
C THR A 947 -25.46 -0.32 -47.35
N THR A 948 -25.78 0.90 -47.80
CA THR A 948 -26.43 1.14 -49.10
C THR A 948 -25.36 1.15 -50.20
N TRP A 949 -25.69 0.55 -51.35
CA TRP A 949 -24.84 0.55 -52.53
C TRP A 949 -25.17 1.74 -53.42
N GLU A 950 -24.21 2.65 -53.56
CA GLU A 950 -24.21 3.70 -54.57
C GLU A 950 -23.67 3.17 -55.90
N SER A 951 -24.00 3.81 -57.02
CA SER A 951 -23.55 3.38 -58.35
C SER A 951 -23.40 4.51 -59.36
N ASP A 952 -22.44 4.35 -60.27
CA ASP A 952 -22.29 5.15 -61.49
C ASP A 952 -22.36 4.26 -62.75
N ALA A 953 -21.99 4.79 -63.93
CA ALA A 953 -22.03 4.04 -65.19
C ALA A 953 -21.03 2.87 -65.28
N ASN A 954 -20.03 2.81 -64.40
CA ASN A 954 -18.94 1.85 -64.43
C ASN A 954 -18.94 0.93 -63.20
N ASN A 955 -19.19 1.47 -62.00
CA ASN A 955 -19.00 0.78 -60.72
C ASN A 955 -20.14 0.99 -59.73
N HIS A 956 -20.17 0.16 -58.68
CA HIS A 956 -20.89 0.35 -57.43
C HIS A 956 -19.94 0.37 -56.23
N TRP A 957 -20.33 1.04 -55.14
CA TRP A 957 -19.53 1.18 -53.91
C TRP A 957 -20.41 1.46 -52.67
N ASN A 958 -19.81 1.38 -51.49
CA ASN A 958 -20.41 1.86 -50.24
C ASN A 958 -19.76 3.20 -49.85
N GLU A 959 -20.56 4.26 -49.66
CA GLU A 959 -20.05 5.61 -49.41
C GLU A 959 -20.09 5.97 -47.91
N CYS A 960 -19.01 6.57 -47.40
CA CYS A 960 -18.98 7.21 -46.08
C CYS A 960 -19.50 8.65 -46.20
N ALA A 961 -20.04 9.22 -45.12
CA ALA A 961 -20.59 10.59 -45.12
C ALA A 961 -19.60 11.70 -45.54
N CYS A 962 -18.28 11.42 -45.51
CA CYS A 962 -17.23 12.31 -46.00
C CYS A 962 -16.90 12.16 -47.50
N GLY A 963 -17.59 11.27 -48.23
CA GLY A 963 -17.37 10.99 -49.66
C GLY A 963 -16.32 9.90 -49.96
N ASP A 964 -15.75 9.27 -48.94
CA ASP A 964 -14.84 8.12 -49.12
C ASP A 964 -15.60 6.86 -49.55
N LYS A 965 -14.98 6.03 -50.40
CA LYS A 965 -15.64 4.91 -51.10
C LYS A 965 -15.01 3.55 -50.76
N ALA A 966 -15.75 2.71 -50.07
CA ALA A 966 -15.40 1.31 -49.82
C ALA A 966 -16.04 0.37 -50.85
N ASN A 967 -15.49 -0.85 -50.98
CA ASN A 967 -16.04 -1.94 -51.78
C ASN A 967 -16.31 -1.60 -53.26
N VAL A 968 -15.49 -0.74 -53.87
CA VAL A 968 -15.66 -0.31 -55.27
C VAL A 968 -15.48 -1.50 -56.23
N ALA A 969 -16.53 -1.86 -56.97
CA ALA A 969 -16.53 -2.95 -57.94
C ALA A 969 -17.32 -2.63 -59.21
N ALA A 970 -16.93 -3.21 -60.35
CA ALA A 970 -17.63 -3.03 -61.61
C ALA A 970 -18.98 -3.78 -61.62
N HIS A 971 -19.93 -3.30 -62.42
CA HIS A 971 -21.24 -3.94 -62.56
C HIS A 971 -21.16 -5.32 -63.22
N ALA A 972 -21.86 -6.29 -62.63
CA ALA A 972 -22.01 -7.65 -63.16
C ALA A 972 -23.49 -8.05 -63.22
N ASP A 973 -23.90 -8.64 -64.34
CA ASP A 973 -25.22 -9.22 -64.60
C ASP A 973 -25.03 -10.70 -64.96
N GLY A 974 -24.99 -11.56 -63.94
CA GLY A 974 -24.83 -13.00 -64.09
C GLY A 974 -26.13 -13.69 -64.53
N ASN A 975 -27.28 -13.03 -64.36
CA ASN A 975 -28.60 -13.59 -64.64
C ASN A 975 -29.15 -13.21 -66.04
N SER A 976 -28.55 -12.21 -66.68
CA SER A 976 -28.88 -11.63 -67.99
C SER A 976 -30.24 -10.91 -68.09
N ASP A 977 -30.75 -10.32 -66.99
CA ASP A 977 -31.97 -9.48 -67.00
C ASP A 977 -31.72 -8.01 -67.37
N GLY A 978 -30.45 -7.62 -67.58
CA GLY A 978 -30.05 -6.24 -67.87
C GLY A 978 -29.80 -5.41 -66.62
N LYS A 979 -29.55 -6.02 -65.46
CA LYS A 979 -29.31 -5.32 -64.19
C LYS A 979 -28.09 -5.84 -63.46
N CYS A 980 -27.40 -4.96 -62.74
CA CYS A 980 -26.34 -5.40 -61.85
C CYS A 980 -26.91 -6.18 -60.66
N ASP A 981 -26.43 -7.41 -60.42
CA ASP A 981 -26.90 -8.28 -59.33
C ASP A 981 -26.71 -7.66 -57.93
N THR A 982 -25.70 -6.80 -57.74
CA THR A 982 -25.37 -6.19 -56.43
C THR A 982 -26.16 -4.92 -56.11
N CYS A 983 -26.35 -4.03 -57.09
CA CYS A 983 -26.91 -2.68 -56.89
C CYS A 983 -28.14 -2.36 -57.77
N ALA A 984 -28.60 -3.31 -58.57
CA ALA A 984 -29.71 -3.18 -59.53
C ALA A 984 -29.56 -2.08 -60.62
N TYR A 985 -28.36 -1.52 -60.80
CA TYR A 985 -28.04 -0.56 -61.87
C TYR A 985 -28.39 -1.14 -63.26
N GLN A 986 -28.99 -0.34 -64.14
CA GLN A 986 -29.45 -0.81 -65.46
C GLN A 986 -28.29 -0.88 -66.47
N LEU A 987 -27.96 -2.08 -66.93
CA LEU A 987 -26.96 -2.33 -67.96
C LEU A 987 -27.67 -2.39 -69.33
N SER A 988 -27.41 -1.41 -70.20
CA SER A 988 -28.13 -1.30 -71.48
C SER A 988 -27.78 -2.46 -72.42
N THR A 989 -28.74 -3.32 -72.72
CA THR A 989 -28.55 -4.48 -73.61
C THR A 989 -28.78 -4.10 -75.09
N THR A 990 -27.99 -4.68 -76.00
CA THR A 990 -28.29 -4.70 -77.44
C THR A 990 -27.69 -5.98 -78.08
N PRO A 991 -28.49 -6.82 -78.76
CA PRO A 991 -28.01 -8.10 -79.27
C PRO A 991 -27.53 -8.06 -80.74
N GLY A 992 -26.30 -8.51 -80.97
CA GLY A 992 -25.84 -9.14 -82.23
C GLY A 992 -25.33 -8.22 -83.36
N GLY A 993 -24.08 -8.45 -83.80
CA GLY A 993 -23.51 -7.86 -85.02
C GLY A 993 -21.99 -8.02 -85.14
N SER A 994 -21.49 -8.40 -86.31
CA SER A 994 -20.08 -8.76 -86.55
C SER A 994 -19.23 -7.65 -87.18
N GLY A 995 -17.90 -7.65 -86.93
CA GLY A 995 -16.93 -7.48 -88.03
C GLY A 995 -15.92 -6.31 -87.98
N SER A 996 -14.65 -6.68 -87.81
CA SER A 996 -13.44 -6.19 -88.51
C SER A 996 -13.16 -4.69 -88.78
N GLN A 997 -12.07 -4.23 -88.15
CA GLN A 997 -10.94 -3.44 -88.69
C GLN A 997 -11.09 -2.31 -89.75
N GLU A 998 -10.59 -1.14 -89.33
CA GLU A 998 -9.69 -0.18 -90.03
C GLU A 998 -10.15 0.74 -91.19
N SER A 999 -9.77 2.01 -90.98
CA SER A 999 -9.36 3.06 -91.95
C SER A 999 -10.37 3.67 -92.93
N GLU A 1000 -10.68 4.97 -92.75
CA GLU A 1000 -10.16 6.08 -93.60
C GLU A 1000 -10.45 7.48 -92.97
N PRO A 1001 -9.74 8.57 -93.38
CA PRO A 1001 -9.88 9.96 -92.85
C PRO A 1001 -10.61 10.88 -93.88
N PRO A 1002 -10.53 12.24 -93.89
CA PRO A 1002 -10.09 13.26 -92.91
C PRO A 1002 -11.10 14.44 -92.67
N GLU A 1003 -10.84 15.37 -91.73
CA GLU A 1003 -10.81 16.85 -92.00
C GLU A 1003 -10.32 17.70 -90.79
N LYS A 1004 -10.28 19.04 -90.91
CA LYS A 1004 -9.39 19.99 -90.18
C LYS A 1004 -10.07 20.96 -89.19
N GLU A 1005 -9.21 21.65 -88.41
CA GLU A 1005 -9.39 22.85 -87.55
C GLU A 1005 -9.73 22.56 -86.07
N LYS A 1006 -9.09 23.14 -85.04
CA LYS A 1006 -8.05 24.19 -84.87
C LYS A 1006 -7.19 23.92 -83.59
N GLY A 1007 -6.05 24.61 -83.38
CA GLY A 1007 -5.29 24.61 -82.09
C GLY A 1007 -5.94 25.53 -81.02
N LEU A 1008 -5.43 25.74 -79.79
CA LEU A 1008 -4.13 25.51 -79.12
C LEU A 1008 -4.37 25.62 -77.57
N GLY A 1009 -3.57 25.16 -76.59
CA GLY A 1009 -2.36 24.31 -76.53
C GLY A 1009 -1.52 24.57 -75.25
N ALA A 1010 -0.74 23.55 -74.78
CA ALA A 1010 0.21 23.52 -73.64
C ALA A 1010 -0.35 23.47 -72.19
N GLY A 1011 0.15 22.63 -71.27
CA GLY A 1011 1.12 21.51 -71.33
C GLY A 1011 1.06 20.71 -70.00
N ALA A 1012 1.09 19.35 -70.00
CA ALA A 1012 2.28 18.48 -69.99
C ALA A 1012 3.06 18.55 -68.64
N ILE A 1013 3.50 17.49 -67.95
CA ILE A 1013 3.92 16.08 -68.26
C ILE A 1013 3.61 15.22 -67.00
N VAL A 1014 2.83 14.11 -67.01
CA VAL A 1014 3.22 12.67 -67.20
C VAL A 1014 4.35 12.22 -66.23
N GLY A 1015 4.22 11.18 -65.38
CA GLY A 1015 3.99 9.75 -65.67
C GLY A 1015 5.33 9.05 -66.03
N ILE A 1016 5.67 7.80 -65.69
CA ILE A 1016 4.94 6.64 -65.13
C ILE A 1016 5.99 5.59 -64.64
N VAL A 1017 5.75 4.99 -63.46
CA VAL A 1017 5.73 3.54 -63.07
C VAL A 1017 6.84 2.54 -63.53
N ILE A 1018 6.89 1.40 -62.81
CA ILE A 1018 7.55 0.10 -63.07
C ILE A 1018 9.02 0.04 -62.59
N GLY A 1019 9.48 -0.96 -61.84
CA GLY A 1019 8.85 -2.18 -61.31
C GLY A 1019 9.91 -3.14 -60.76
N SER A 1020 9.53 -4.06 -59.86
CA SER A 1020 10.43 -4.85 -59.01
C SER A 1020 11.34 -5.85 -59.76
N VAL A 1021 12.52 -6.14 -59.19
CA VAL A 1021 13.11 -7.50 -58.98
C VAL A 1021 14.48 -7.37 -58.27
N ALA A 1022 14.83 -8.37 -57.45
CA ALA A 1022 16.06 -8.41 -56.64
C ALA A 1022 17.31 -8.87 -57.43
N VAL A 1023 18.51 -8.58 -56.89
CA VAL A 1023 19.67 -9.49 -56.82
C VAL A 1023 20.77 -8.87 -55.92
N ALA A 1024 21.49 -9.71 -55.17
CA ALA A 1024 22.55 -9.33 -54.24
C ALA A 1024 23.93 -9.15 -54.93
N GLY A 1025 24.86 -8.41 -54.29
CA GLY A 1025 26.26 -8.39 -54.75
C GLY A 1025 27.26 -7.55 -53.96
N ILE A 1026 27.99 -8.18 -53.02
CA ILE A 1026 29.42 -7.98 -52.69
C ILE A 1026 29.87 -6.52 -52.39
N GLY A 1027 30.12 -6.10 -51.14
CA GLY A 1027 31.31 -6.42 -50.31
C GLY A 1027 32.32 -5.25 -50.34
N GLY A 1028 33.19 -4.94 -49.36
CA GLY A 1028 33.46 -5.45 -48.01
C GLY A 1028 34.70 -4.72 -47.42
N PHE A 1029 34.98 -4.87 -46.11
CA PHE A 1029 36.14 -4.32 -45.35
C PHE A 1029 36.24 -2.77 -45.22
N ALA A 1030 36.89 -2.18 -44.19
CA ALA A 1030 37.11 -2.57 -42.78
C ALA A 1030 37.75 -1.39 -41.99
N ILE A 1031 37.39 -1.27 -40.70
CA ILE A 1031 38.29 -0.95 -39.55
C ILE A 1031 39.11 0.37 -39.56
N PHE A 1032 38.72 1.26 -38.62
CA PHE A 1032 39.56 2.17 -37.78
C PHE A 1032 40.32 3.38 -38.39
N TRP A 1033 39.92 4.60 -37.99
CA TRP A 1033 40.50 5.38 -36.85
C TRP A 1033 40.61 6.91 -37.11
N PHE A 1034 40.11 7.68 -36.13
CA PHE A 1034 40.59 9.00 -35.64
C PHE A 1034 40.68 10.27 -36.56
N VAL A 1035 39.75 11.20 -36.30
CA VAL A 1035 39.98 12.47 -35.56
C VAL A 1035 40.80 13.61 -36.23
N ILE A 1036 40.08 14.71 -36.54
CA ILE A 1036 40.35 16.13 -36.16
C ILE A 1036 41.77 16.67 -36.51
N LYS A 1037 41.98 17.65 -37.42
CA LYS A 1037 41.37 19.01 -37.45
C LYS A 1037 41.85 19.89 -38.63
N LYS A 1038 41.00 20.87 -38.97
CA LYS A 1038 41.32 22.27 -39.39
C LYS A 1038 42.08 22.57 -40.70
N LYS A 1039 41.45 23.53 -41.42
CA LYS A 1039 42.03 24.69 -42.14
C LYS A 1039 42.75 24.45 -43.47
N SER A 1040 42.76 25.41 -44.40
CA SER A 1040 41.87 26.55 -44.71
C SER A 1040 42.44 27.30 -45.91
N TRP A 1041 41.60 28.03 -46.67
CA TRP A 1041 41.97 29.29 -47.33
C TRP A 1041 43.34 29.30 -48.05
N ALA A 1042 43.43 28.63 -49.20
CA ALA A 1042 44.64 28.67 -50.03
C ALA A 1042 44.39 28.80 -51.55
N ASP A 1043 43.15 28.62 -52.04
CA ASP A 1043 42.82 28.85 -53.45
C ASP A 1043 42.04 30.17 -53.65
N LEU A 1044 42.82 31.24 -53.71
CA LEU A 1044 42.97 32.01 -54.95
C LEU A 1044 41.70 32.43 -55.70
N VAL A 1045 41.03 33.42 -55.11
CA VAL A 1045 40.64 34.68 -55.76
C VAL A 1045 40.87 34.78 -57.28
N ALA A 1046 39.74 34.95 -57.99
CA ALA A 1046 39.54 35.72 -59.23
C ALA A 1046 40.10 35.22 -60.57
N VAL A 1047 39.21 34.61 -61.38
CA VAL A 1047 39.22 34.74 -62.85
C VAL A 1047 37.77 34.96 -63.38
N PHE A 1048 37.49 36.21 -63.78
CA PHE A 1048 36.50 36.64 -64.80
C PHE A 1048 35.01 36.19 -64.76
N LYS A 1049 34.17 37.15 -64.33
CA LYS A 1049 33.06 37.79 -65.10
C LYS A 1049 32.37 37.05 -66.26
N LYS A 1050 31.02 37.22 -66.25
CA LYS A 1050 30.02 37.15 -67.35
C LYS A 1050 29.55 35.75 -67.80
N LYS A 1051 28.28 35.47 -67.50
CA LYS A 1051 27.20 36.00 -68.36
C LYS A 1051 26.02 36.50 -67.56
#